data_AF-B4RQB3-F1
#
_entry.id   AF-B4RQB3-F1
#
_cell.length_a   1.000
_cell.length_b   1.000
_cell.length_c   1.000
_cell.angle_alpha   90.00
_cell.angle_beta   90.00
_cell.angle_gamma   90.00
#
_symmetry.space_group_name_H-M   'P 1'
#
loop_
_entity.id
_entity.type
_entity.pdbx_description
1 polymer ?
#
loop_
_entity_poly.entity_id
_entity_poly.type
_entity_poly.pdbx_seq_one_letter_code
_entity_poly.pdbx_strand_id
1 'polypeptide(L)'
;MGGLEAETVMLGRASMMRLPDIVGVELTGKRQAGITATDIVLALTEFLRKERVVGAFVEFFGEGARSLSIGDRATISNMTPEFGATAAMFAIDAQTIDYLKLTGRDDAQVKLVETYAKTAGLWAGGLKTAVYPRVLKFDLSSVTRNMAGPSNPHARFATADLAAKGLAKPYEEPSDGQMPDGAVIIAAITSCTNTSNPRNVVAAALLARNANRLGLKRKPWVKSSFAPGSKVAGIYLKEAGLLPEMEKLGFGIVAFACTTCNGMSGALDPKIQQEIIDRDLYATAVLSGNRNFDGRIHPYAKQAFLASPPLVVAYALAGSIRFDIENDVLGVADGREIRLKDIWPTDEEIDAMVAEYVKPQQFRDIYIPMSDTGTAQKAPSPLYDWRPMSTYIRRPPYWEGALAGERTLRGMRPPAILPDNITTDHISPSNAILAGSAAGEYLAKMGLPEEDFNSYATHRGDHLTAQRATFANPKLFNEMVRNEDGSVRQGSLARVEPEGQTMRMWEAIETYMNRKQPLIIIAGADYGQGSSRDRAAKGVRLAGVEAIAAEGFERIHRTNLIGMGVLPLQFKPGTNRHTLQLDGTETYDVVGERTPRCGLTLVIHRKNGETVEVPVTCRPDTAEEVLVYEAGGVLQRFAQDFLEGNAA
;
A
#
# COMPACT_ATOMS: atom_id res chain seq x y z
N MET A 1 5.09 7.84 7.22
CA MET A 1 4.36 8.98 7.81
C MET A 1 3.13 9.27 6.95
N GLY A 2 2.06 9.82 7.53
CA GLY A 2 0.89 10.28 6.77
C GLY A 2 1.04 11.73 6.29
N GLY A 3 0.06 12.21 5.51
CA GLY A 3 0.08 13.58 4.96
C GLY A 3 0.13 14.66 6.04
N LEU A 4 -0.68 14.51 7.10
CA LEU A 4 -0.73 15.45 8.23
C LEU A 4 0.60 15.52 9.01
N GLU A 5 1.28 14.38 9.18
CA GLU A 5 2.61 14.33 9.81
C GLU A 5 3.67 15.01 8.93
N ALA A 6 3.58 14.85 7.60
CA ALA A 6 4.45 15.56 6.67
C ALA A 6 4.19 17.08 6.67
N GLU A 7 2.91 17.50 6.68
CA GLU A 7 2.50 18.91 6.82
C GLU A 7 3.05 19.51 8.12
N THR A 8 2.98 18.77 9.23
CA THR A 8 3.55 19.17 10.52
C THR A 8 5.05 19.50 10.40
N VAL A 9 5.81 18.63 9.71
CA VAL A 9 7.25 18.84 9.47
C VAL A 9 7.52 20.00 8.52
N MET A 10 6.74 20.14 7.47
CA MET A 10 6.86 21.26 6.53
C MET A 10 6.62 22.63 7.21
N LEU A 11 5.82 22.65 8.27
CA LEU A 11 5.53 23.83 9.08
C LEU A 11 6.54 24.04 10.23
N GLY A 12 7.63 23.27 10.27
CA GLY A 12 8.76 23.47 11.16
C GLY A 12 8.73 22.70 12.48
N ARG A 13 7.71 21.86 12.72
CA ARG A 13 7.68 20.99 13.91
C ARG A 13 8.46 19.69 13.66
N ALA A 14 9.07 19.15 14.71
CA ALA A 14 9.74 17.85 14.61
C ALA A 14 8.73 16.70 14.46
N SER A 15 9.08 15.66 13.70
CA SER A 15 8.38 14.38 13.81
C SER A 15 8.80 13.74 15.13
N MET A 16 7.84 13.57 16.04
CA MET A 16 8.07 12.97 17.34
C MET A 16 7.77 11.48 17.29
N MET A 17 8.74 10.66 17.69
CA MET A 17 8.56 9.22 17.85
C MET A 17 9.23 8.75 19.14
N ARG A 18 8.70 7.66 19.71
CA ARG A 18 9.41 6.94 20.75
C ARG A 18 10.69 6.34 20.15
N LEU A 19 11.75 6.25 20.96
CA LEU A 19 12.98 5.56 20.56
C LEU A 19 12.61 4.13 20.12
N PRO A 20 12.86 3.77 18.85
CA PRO A 20 12.48 2.46 18.33
C PRO A 20 13.44 1.38 18.82
N ASP A 21 12.96 0.14 18.90
CA ASP A 21 13.83 -1.01 19.04
C ASP A 21 14.71 -1.12 17.79
N ILE A 22 15.99 -1.45 17.96
CA ILE A 22 16.93 -1.64 16.84
C ILE A 22 17.25 -3.13 16.68
N VAL A 23 17.03 -3.66 15.48
CA VAL A 23 17.28 -5.05 15.12
C VAL A 23 18.31 -5.10 13.99
N GLY A 24 19.47 -5.70 14.27
CA GLY A 24 20.46 -6.01 13.25
C GLY A 24 20.07 -7.28 12.49
N VAL A 25 20.17 -7.27 11.17
CA VAL A 25 19.96 -8.46 10.32
C VAL A 25 21.25 -8.76 9.55
N GLU A 26 21.95 -9.80 10.00
CA GLU A 26 23.16 -10.30 9.34
C GLU A 26 22.77 -11.12 8.10
N LEU A 27 23.01 -10.55 6.92
CA LEU A 27 22.89 -11.25 5.64
C LEU A 27 24.19 -11.99 5.35
N THR A 28 24.09 -13.30 5.21
CA THR A 28 25.21 -14.21 4.89
C THR A 28 25.00 -14.84 3.51
N GLY A 29 26.05 -15.47 2.97
CA GLY A 29 25.98 -16.13 1.67
C GLY A 29 25.80 -15.14 0.51
N LYS A 30 25.46 -15.69 -0.66
CA LYS A 30 25.25 -14.93 -1.90
C LYS A 30 23.97 -15.37 -2.60
N ARG A 31 23.39 -14.45 -3.38
CA ARG A 31 22.28 -14.73 -4.28
C ARG A 31 22.66 -15.86 -5.25
N GLN A 32 21.80 -16.87 -5.35
CA GLN A 32 21.95 -17.99 -6.29
C GLN A 32 21.61 -17.57 -7.73
N ALA A 33 22.09 -18.36 -8.69
CA ALA A 33 21.88 -18.10 -10.11
C ALA A 33 20.38 -18.08 -10.47
N GLY A 34 19.95 -17.08 -11.25
CA GLY A 34 18.57 -16.96 -11.72
C GLY A 34 17.55 -16.54 -10.65
N ILE A 35 18.02 -16.19 -9.44
CA ILE A 35 17.22 -15.61 -8.37
C ILE A 35 17.24 -14.09 -8.48
N THR A 36 16.07 -13.47 -8.29
CA THR A 36 15.88 -12.01 -8.42
C THR A 36 15.90 -11.32 -7.06
N ALA A 37 16.01 -9.98 -7.06
CA ALA A 37 15.82 -9.20 -5.83
C ALA A 37 14.41 -9.39 -5.24
N THR A 38 13.41 -9.62 -6.09
CA THR A 38 12.03 -9.86 -5.67
C THR A 38 11.94 -11.14 -4.86
N ASP A 39 12.62 -12.20 -5.29
CA ASP A 39 12.63 -13.48 -4.60
C ASP A 39 13.22 -13.35 -3.19
N ILE A 40 14.33 -12.61 -3.06
CA ILE A 40 15.00 -12.33 -1.79
C ILE A 40 14.09 -11.54 -0.85
N VAL A 41 13.47 -10.45 -1.34
CA VAL A 41 12.63 -9.62 -0.45
C VAL A 41 11.36 -10.34 -0.01
N LEU A 42 10.77 -11.21 -0.83
CA LEU A 42 9.60 -12.00 -0.42
C LEU A 42 9.97 -13.01 0.68
N ALA A 43 11.14 -13.67 0.57
CA ALA A 43 11.64 -14.55 1.62
C ALA A 43 11.99 -13.79 2.91
N LEU A 44 12.65 -12.63 2.81
CA LEU A 44 12.93 -11.75 3.94
C LEU A 44 11.65 -11.23 4.59
N THR A 45 10.62 -10.90 3.82
CA THR A 45 9.35 -10.40 4.34
C THR A 45 8.65 -11.46 5.20
N GLU A 46 8.61 -12.70 4.73
CA GLU A 46 8.11 -13.84 5.51
C GLU A 46 8.92 -14.04 6.79
N PHE A 47 10.25 -14.07 6.68
CA PHE A 47 11.17 -14.26 7.80
C PHE A 47 10.99 -13.16 8.87
N LEU A 48 11.08 -11.89 8.48
CA LEU A 48 11.00 -10.76 9.39
C LEU A 48 9.62 -10.62 10.05
N ARG A 49 8.55 -11.02 9.36
CA ARG A 49 7.22 -11.14 9.98
C ARG A 49 7.18 -12.21 11.06
N LYS A 50 7.74 -13.40 10.80
CA LYS A 50 7.85 -14.47 11.82
C LYS A 50 8.68 -14.02 13.01
N GLU A 51 9.73 -13.23 12.77
CA GLU A 51 10.60 -12.67 13.81
C GLU A 51 10.00 -11.45 14.54
N ARG A 52 8.79 -10.98 14.18
CA ARG A 52 8.06 -9.92 14.89
C ARG A 52 8.84 -8.61 15.03
N VAL A 53 9.36 -8.08 13.93
CA VAL A 53 10.09 -6.78 13.92
C VAL A 53 9.15 -5.55 13.84
N VAL A 54 7.89 -5.68 14.26
CA VAL A 54 6.89 -4.62 14.12
C VAL A 54 7.29 -3.39 14.95
N GLY A 55 7.32 -2.21 14.32
CA GLY A 55 7.72 -0.96 14.95
C GLY A 55 9.23 -0.74 15.10
N ALA A 56 10.04 -1.78 14.96
CA ALA A 56 11.50 -1.70 15.07
C ALA A 56 12.14 -0.98 13.88
N PHE A 57 13.36 -0.50 14.06
CA PHE A 57 14.27 -0.18 12.96
C PHE A 57 15.11 -1.42 12.67
N VAL A 58 15.12 -1.83 11.41
CA VAL A 58 15.91 -2.94 10.92
C VAL A 58 17.15 -2.37 10.22
N GLU A 59 18.32 -2.91 10.54
CA GLU A 59 19.57 -2.55 9.86
C GLU A 59 20.24 -3.81 9.32
N PHE A 60 20.44 -3.84 7.99
CA PHE A 60 21.05 -4.98 7.32
C PHE A 60 22.57 -4.81 7.24
N PHE A 61 23.29 -5.86 7.63
CA PHE A 61 24.75 -5.91 7.59
C PHE A 61 25.24 -7.30 7.15
N GLY A 62 26.55 -7.53 7.17
CA GLY A 62 27.16 -8.81 6.78
C GLY A 62 27.66 -8.85 5.34
N GLU A 63 28.23 -9.99 4.93
CA GLU A 63 28.78 -10.16 3.57
C GLU A 63 27.71 -10.16 2.49
N GLY A 64 26.54 -10.73 2.79
CA GLY A 64 25.41 -10.81 1.88
C GLY A 64 24.93 -9.40 1.54
N ALA A 65 24.81 -8.52 2.53
CA ALA A 65 24.41 -7.12 2.32
C ALA A 65 25.37 -6.37 1.38
N ARG A 66 26.70 -6.60 1.50
CA ARG A 66 27.72 -5.99 0.62
C ARG A 66 27.65 -6.50 -0.83
N SER A 67 27.18 -7.73 -1.03
CA SER A 67 27.05 -8.34 -2.36
C SER A 67 25.86 -7.80 -3.16
N LEU A 68 24.88 -7.19 -2.49
CA LEU A 68 23.66 -6.67 -3.10
C LEU A 68 23.90 -5.27 -3.69
N SER A 69 23.41 -5.05 -4.91
CA SER A 69 23.41 -3.73 -5.54
C SER A 69 22.45 -2.77 -4.83
N ILE A 70 22.56 -1.46 -5.07
CA ILE A 70 21.59 -0.49 -4.54
C ILE A 70 20.16 -0.78 -5.04
N GLY A 71 20.00 -1.29 -6.27
CA GLY A 71 18.71 -1.74 -6.77
C GLY A 71 18.11 -2.84 -5.90
N ASP A 72 18.90 -3.84 -5.53
CA ASP A 72 18.45 -4.97 -4.70
C ASP A 72 18.12 -4.51 -3.26
N ARG A 73 18.98 -3.67 -2.68
CA ARG A 73 18.77 -3.07 -1.35
C ARG A 73 17.52 -2.20 -1.31
N ALA A 74 17.27 -1.41 -2.35
CA ALA A 74 16.07 -0.58 -2.46
C ALA A 74 14.80 -1.43 -2.57
N THR A 75 14.84 -2.55 -3.31
CA THR A 75 13.73 -3.52 -3.35
C THR A 75 13.45 -4.06 -1.93
N ILE A 76 14.48 -4.44 -1.17
CA ILE A 76 14.34 -4.92 0.22
C ILE A 76 13.76 -3.85 1.13
N SER A 77 14.37 -2.66 1.16
CA SER A 77 13.91 -1.53 1.99
C SER A 77 12.52 -1.04 1.61
N ASN A 78 12.10 -1.17 0.35
CA ASN A 78 10.75 -0.78 -0.08
C ASN A 78 9.66 -1.59 0.63
N MET A 79 9.90 -2.87 0.92
CA MET A 79 8.94 -3.76 1.59
C MET A 79 8.92 -3.63 3.12
N THR A 80 9.60 -2.62 3.68
CA THR A 80 9.60 -2.30 5.12
C THR A 80 8.20 -2.33 5.75
N PRO A 81 7.18 -1.66 5.18
CA PRO A 81 5.83 -1.69 5.75
C PRO A 81 5.22 -3.09 5.74
N GLU A 82 5.58 -3.92 4.76
CA GLU A 82 5.02 -5.27 4.59
C GLU A 82 5.54 -6.24 5.64
N PHE A 83 6.76 -6.05 6.19
CA PHE A 83 7.25 -6.77 7.37
C PHE A 83 7.08 -6.03 8.70
N GLY A 84 6.54 -4.81 8.67
CA GLY A 84 6.02 -4.09 9.84
C GLY A 84 7.04 -3.23 10.58
N ALA A 85 8.29 -3.24 10.14
CA ALA A 85 9.30 -2.35 10.68
C ALA A 85 8.96 -0.88 10.35
N THR A 86 9.54 0.06 11.11
CA THR A 86 9.39 1.49 10.83
C THR A 86 10.39 1.96 9.77
N ALA A 87 11.58 1.37 9.77
CA ALA A 87 12.65 1.64 8.80
C ALA A 87 13.43 0.34 8.54
N ALA A 88 13.95 0.17 7.32
CA ALA A 88 14.90 -0.89 7.01
C ALA A 88 16.07 -0.32 6.20
N MET A 89 17.27 -0.35 6.79
CA MET A 89 18.41 0.47 6.38
C MET A 89 19.58 -0.40 5.94
N PHE A 90 20.36 0.11 4.99
CA PHE A 90 21.67 -0.41 4.61
C PHE A 90 22.70 0.71 4.80
N ALA A 91 23.87 0.36 5.30
CA ALA A 91 24.98 1.30 5.47
C ALA A 91 25.47 1.87 4.13
N ILE A 92 26.07 3.06 4.17
CA ILE A 92 26.71 3.67 3.01
C ILE A 92 28.00 2.91 2.71
N ASP A 93 28.16 2.45 1.46
CA ASP A 93 29.35 1.72 1.02
C ASP A 93 29.68 1.98 -0.47
N ALA A 94 30.58 1.16 -1.03
CA ALA A 94 30.99 1.28 -2.43
C ALA A 94 29.81 1.15 -3.40
N GLN A 95 28.83 0.29 -3.12
CA GLN A 95 27.62 0.16 -3.96
C GLN A 95 26.82 1.47 -3.98
N THR A 96 26.79 2.21 -2.86
CA THR A 96 26.19 3.55 -2.82
C THR A 96 26.91 4.51 -3.76
N ILE A 97 28.25 4.52 -3.74
CA ILE A 97 29.06 5.41 -4.59
C ILE A 97 28.89 5.05 -6.08
N ASP A 98 28.92 3.76 -6.41
CA ASP A 98 28.73 3.29 -7.78
C ASP A 98 27.34 3.67 -8.32
N TYR A 99 26.31 3.58 -7.48
CA TYR A 99 24.96 4.01 -7.85
C TYR A 99 24.83 5.53 -8.04
N LEU A 100 25.46 6.34 -7.18
CA LEU A 100 25.42 7.79 -7.34
C LEU A 100 26.11 8.22 -8.66
N LYS A 101 27.22 7.57 -9.02
CA LYS A 101 27.88 7.76 -10.32
C LYS A 101 26.99 7.30 -11.47
N LEU A 102 26.40 6.10 -11.37
CA LEU A 102 25.50 5.54 -12.38
C LEU A 102 24.29 6.45 -12.64
N THR A 103 23.75 7.09 -11.60
CA THR A 103 22.61 8.01 -11.70
C THR A 103 23.01 9.44 -12.08
N GLY A 104 24.27 9.64 -12.48
CA GLY A 104 24.78 10.87 -13.06
C GLY A 104 24.92 12.03 -12.08
N ARG A 105 25.03 11.77 -10.77
CA ARG A 105 25.37 12.79 -9.77
C ARG A 105 26.73 13.42 -10.08
N ASP A 106 26.90 14.67 -9.65
CA ASP A 106 28.14 15.40 -9.86
C ASP A 106 29.30 14.77 -9.09
N ASP A 107 30.49 14.75 -9.68
CA ASP A 107 31.67 14.09 -9.11
C ASP A 107 32.09 14.73 -7.77
N ALA A 108 31.95 16.06 -7.62
CA ALA A 108 32.25 16.71 -6.35
C ALA A 108 31.22 16.34 -5.27
N GLN A 109 29.94 16.21 -5.64
CA GLN A 109 28.91 15.73 -4.73
C GLN A 109 29.15 14.28 -4.31
N VAL A 110 29.52 13.39 -5.23
CA VAL A 110 29.85 11.99 -4.92
C VAL A 110 31.03 11.91 -3.95
N LYS A 111 32.10 12.67 -4.22
CA LYS A 111 33.27 12.75 -3.34
C LYS A 111 32.90 13.29 -1.95
N LEU A 112 32.02 14.29 -1.88
CA LEU A 112 31.54 14.85 -0.62
C LEU A 112 30.78 13.80 0.19
N VAL A 113 29.86 13.05 -0.43
CA VAL A 113 29.10 11.98 0.24
C VAL A 113 30.05 10.94 0.83
N GLU A 114 31.04 10.48 0.05
CA GLU A 114 32.01 9.49 0.53
C GLU A 114 32.85 10.03 1.69
N THR A 115 33.37 11.27 1.54
CA THR A 115 34.20 11.92 2.57
C THR A 115 33.42 12.11 3.86
N TYR A 116 32.19 12.63 3.76
CA TYR A 116 31.33 12.85 4.91
C TYR A 116 30.98 11.52 5.60
N ALA A 117 30.55 10.51 4.85
CA ALA A 117 30.17 9.21 5.43
C ALA A 117 31.33 8.55 6.17
N LYS A 118 32.56 8.61 5.62
CA LYS A 118 33.76 8.10 6.30
C LYS A 118 34.12 8.91 7.54
N THR A 119 34.06 10.24 7.45
CA THR A 119 34.40 11.14 8.56
C THR A 119 33.42 11.03 9.72
N ALA A 120 32.12 10.93 9.41
CA ALA A 120 31.04 10.82 10.39
C ALA A 120 30.86 9.39 10.97
N GLY A 121 31.64 8.41 10.51
CA GLY A 121 31.49 7.01 10.94
C GLY A 121 30.27 6.27 10.38
N LEU A 122 29.61 6.82 9.35
CA LEU A 122 28.41 6.25 8.71
C LEU A 122 28.73 5.30 7.54
N TRP A 123 30.01 5.20 7.18
CA TRP A 123 30.48 4.22 6.19
C TRP A 123 30.42 2.80 6.77
N ALA A 124 30.03 1.81 5.96
CA ALA A 124 29.86 0.42 6.40
C ALA A 124 31.10 -0.17 7.12
N GLY A 125 32.29 0.28 6.77
CA GLY A 125 33.53 -0.10 7.47
C GLY A 125 33.63 0.40 8.92
N GLY A 126 33.08 1.59 9.21
CA GLY A 126 33.03 2.18 10.55
C GLY A 126 31.94 1.58 11.43
N LEU A 127 30.91 0.97 10.83
CA LEU A 127 29.80 0.33 11.53
C LEU A 127 30.07 -1.14 11.89
N LYS A 128 31.25 -1.70 11.58
CA LYS A 128 31.58 -3.12 11.86
C LYS A 128 31.50 -3.49 13.34
N THR A 129 31.68 -2.53 14.23
CA THR A 129 31.62 -2.72 15.69
C THR A 129 30.28 -2.27 16.28
N ALA A 130 29.27 -1.99 15.46
CA ALA A 130 27.94 -1.66 15.94
C ALA A 130 27.36 -2.83 16.75
N VAL A 131 26.77 -2.51 17.90
CA VAL A 131 26.13 -3.49 18.78
C VAL A 131 24.63 -3.30 18.68
N TYR A 132 23.94 -4.34 18.23
CA TYR A 132 22.48 -4.36 18.16
C TYR A 132 21.90 -5.11 19.36
N PRO A 133 20.84 -4.60 20.01
CA PRO A 133 20.14 -5.30 21.08
C PRO A 133 19.63 -6.69 20.68
N ARG A 134 19.25 -6.84 19.41
CA ARG A 134 18.82 -8.10 18.80
C ARG A 134 19.48 -8.27 17.44
N VAL A 135 20.02 -9.46 17.19
CA VAL A 135 20.61 -9.84 15.90
C VAL A 135 19.88 -11.04 15.33
N LEU A 136 19.43 -10.92 14.08
CA LEU A 136 18.85 -11.98 13.28
C LEU A 136 19.83 -12.37 12.18
N LYS A 137 19.79 -13.63 11.75
CA LYS A 137 20.65 -14.14 10.66
C LYS A 137 19.81 -14.67 9.52
N PHE A 138 20.19 -14.33 8.29
CA PHE A 138 19.51 -14.79 7.09
C PHE A 138 20.55 -15.15 6.01
N ASP A 139 20.43 -16.33 5.42
CA ASP A 139 21.31 -16.80 4.35
C ASP A 139 20.69 -16.53 2.99
N LEU A 140 21.34 -15.70 2.17
CA LEU A 140 20.89 -15.39 0.82
C LEU A 140 20.95 -16.60 -0.12
N SER A 141 21.79 -17.59 0.18
CA SER A 141 21.94 -18.79 -0.64
C SER A 141 20.81 -19.79 -0.48
N SER A 142 19.98 -19.66 0.57
CA SER A 142 18.79 -20.50 0.74
C SER A 142 17.57 -20.01 -0.06
N VAL A 143 17.66 -18.85 -0.71
CA VAL A 143 16.53 -18.24 -1.42
C VAL A 143 16.30 -18.97 -2.76
N THR A 144 15.09 -19.46 -2.94
CA THR A 144 14.57 -20.01 -4.21
C THR A 144 13.72 -18.98 -4.95
N ARG A 145 13.27 -19.32 -6.16
CA ARG A 145 12.27 -18.51 -6.88
C ARG A 145 10.94 -18.53 -6.13
N ASN A 146 10.37 -17.34 -5.91
CA ASN A 146 9.27 -17.13 -4.97
C ASN A 146 8.13 -16.31 -5.59
N MET A 147 6.95 -16.55 -5.03
CA MET A 147 5.79 -15.65 -5.12
C MET A 147 5.22 -15.43 -3.72
N ALA A 148 4.34 -14.45 -3.57
CA ALA A 148 3.54 -14.29 -2.35
C ALA A 148 2.06 -14.10 -2.65
N GLY A 149 1.22 -14.77 -1.86
CA GLY A 149 -0.22 -14.75 -1.95
C GLY A 149 -0.86 -16.11 -1.60
N PRO A 150 -2.18 -16.25 -1.82
CA PRO A 150 -3.07 -15.19 -2.27
C PRO A 150 -3.29 -14.12 -1.19
N SER A 151 -3.47 -12.87 -1.63
CA SER A 151 -4.00 -11.75 -0.84
C SER A 151 -3.29 -11.36 0.46
N ASN A 152 -2.07 -11.86 0.64
CA ASN A 152 -1.20 -11.56 1.77
C ASN A 152 0.27 -11.45 1.28
N PRO A 153 0.95 -10.28 1.46
CA PRO A 153 2.32 -10.08 1.00
C PRO A 153 3.37 -10.96 1.67
N HIS A 154 3.11 -11.48 2.87
CA HIS A 154 4.03 -12.36 3.60
C HIS A 154 3.64 -13.84 3.51
N ALA A 155 2.58 -14.19 2.77
CA ALA A 155 2.25 -15.57 2.42
C ALA A 155 3.15 -16.07 1.28
N ARG A 156 4.44 -16.19 1.55
CA ARG A 156 5.46 -16.62 0.57
C ARG A 156 5.36 -18.12 0.28
N PHE A 157 5.50 -18.49 -0.98
CA PHE A 157 5.71 -19.88 -1.42
C PHE A 157 6.76 -19.92 -2.52
N ALA A 158 7.50 -21.03 -2.61
CA ALA A 158 8.41 -21.27 -3.72
C ALA A 158 7.60 -21.70 -4.94
N THR A 159 8.04 -21.32 -6.14
CA THR A 159 7.37 -21.77 -7.38
C THR A 159 7.44 -23.30 -7.55
N ALA A 160 8.46 -23.94 -6.97
CA ALA A 160 8.56 -25.40 -6.91
C ALA A 160 7.49 -26.07 -6.02
N ASP A 161 6.85 -25.32 -5.10
CA ASP A 161 5.87 -25.85 -4.15
C ASP A 161 4.40 -25.65 -4.61
N LEU A 162 4.17 -25.16 -5.83
CA LEU A 162 2.83 -24.78 -6.31
C LEU A 162 1.81 -25.90 -6.19
N ALA A 163 2.18 -27.13 -6.57
CA ALA A 163 1.30 -28.30 -6.47
C ALA A 163 1.05 -28.70 -5.01
N ALA A 164 2.10 -28.72 -4.17
CA ALA A 164 1.99 -29.03 -2.74
C ALA A 164 1.11 -28.02 -1.98
N LYS A 165 1.04 -26.77 -2.46
CA LYS A 165 0.17 -25.71 -1.95
C LYS A 165 -1.24 -25.71 -2.53
N GLY A 166 -1.55 -26.63 -3.46
CA GLY A 166 -2.85 -26.69 -4.15
C GLY A 166 -3.13 -25.46 -5.05
N LEU A 167 -2.08 -24.71 -5.40
CA LEU A 167 -2.16 -23.58 -6.31
C LEU A 167 -2.15 -24.09 -7.74
N ALA A 168 -1.13 -24.87 -8.11
CA ALA A 168 -1.12 -25.61 -9.37
C ALA A 168 -2.11 -26.77 -9.31
N LYS A 169 -2.83 -26.96 -10.41
CA LYS A 169 -3.83 -28.02 -10.63
C LYS A 169 -3.69 -28.52 -12.06
N PRO A 170 -4.17 -29.73 -12.40
CA PRO A 170 -4.24 -30.17 -13.78
C PRO A 170 -4.84 -29.07 -14.66
N TYR A 171 -4.04 -28.60 -15.61
CA TYR A 171 -4.36 -27.47 -16.47
C TYR A 171 -4.38 -27.93 -17.92
N GLU A 172 -5.54 -27.80 -18.55
CA GLU A 172 -5.69 -27.90 -19.99
C GLU A 172 -6.27 -26.58 -20.49
N GLU A 173 -5.66 -26.04 -21.55
CA GLU A 173 -6.19 -24.84 -22.18
C GLU A 173 -7.57 -25.14 -22.80
N PRO A 174 -8.63 -24.39 -22.44
CA PRO A 174 -9.95 -24.64 -23.00
C PRO A 174 -9.96 -24.52 -24.53
N SER A 175 -10.40 -25.57 -25.22
CA SER A 175 -10.40 -25.63 -26.69
C SER A 175 -11.37 -24.65 -27.36
N ASP A 176 -12.34 -24.14 -26.59
CA ASP A 176 -13.33 -23.15 -27.00
C ASP A 176 -12.88 -21.70 -26.79
N GLY A 177 -11.66 -21.48 -26.28
CA GLY A 177 -11.09 -20.17 -26.03
C GLY A 177 -11.64 -19.45 -24.79
N GLN A 178 -12.45 -20.13 -23.97
CA GLN A 178 -12.94 -19.60 -22.70
C GLN A 178 -11.81 -19.43 -21.67
N MET A 179 -12.04 -18.58 -20.68
CA MET A 179 -11.11 -18.44 -19.56
C MET A 179 -11.14 -19.70 -18.67
N PRO A 180 -9.97 -20.22 -18.25
CA PRO A 180 -9.86 -21.35 -17.34
C PRO A 180 -10.07 -20.94 -15.87
N ASP A 181 -10.23 -21.93 -14.97
CA ASP A 181 -10.10 -21.68 -13.53
C ASP A 181 -8.73 -21.06 -13.23
N GLY A 182 -8.70 -20.08 -12.32
CA GLY A 182 -7.49 -19.37 -11.95
C GLY A 182 -6.94 -18.44 -13.03
N ALA A 183 -7.74 -18.10 -14.06
CA ALA A 183 -7.32 -17.22 -15.15
C ALA A 183 -6.61 -15.96 -14.63
N VAL A 184 -5.43 -15.70 -15.17
CA VAL A 184 -4.68 -14.46 -14.90
C VAL A 184 -5.26 -13.37 -15.80
N ILE A 185 -6.13 -12.53 -15.25
CA ILE A 185 -6.78 -11.45 -16.01
C ILE A 185 -5.95 -10.16 -16.03
N ILE A 186 -5.01 -10.02 -15.09
CA ILE A 186 -4.07 -8.91 -15.01
C ILE A 186 -2.65 -9.47 -14.83
N ALA A 187 -1.73 -9.07 -15.72
CA ALA A 187 -0.29 -9.33 -15.58
C ALA A 187 0.49 -8.00 -15.68
N ALA A 188 0.90 -7.43 -14.54
CA ALA A 188 1.45 -6.07 -14.50
C ALA A 188 2.91 -6.01 -14.04
N ILE A 189 3.79 -5.55 -14.93
CA ILE A 189 5.13 -5.08 -14.55
C ILE A 189 4.97 -3.64 -14.05
N THR A 190 4.99 -3.45 -12.73
CA THR A 190 4.60 -2.20 -12.08
C THR A 190 5.41 -1.98 -10.81
N SER A 191 5.11 -0.92 -10.07
CA SER A 191 5.71 -0.55 -8.78
C SER A 191 7.16 -0.09 -8.83
N CYS A 192 7.46 0.92 -8.01
CA CYS A 192 8.83 1.33 -7.73
C CYS A 192 9.65 0.22 -7.04
N THR A 193 9.01 -0.76 -6.39
CA THR A 193 9.68 -1.91 -5.76
C THR A 193 10.63 -2.63 -6.72
N ASN A 194 10.17 -2.85 -7.96
CA ASN A 194 10.87 -3.66 -8.95
C ASN A 194 11.30 -2.86 -10.19
N THR A 195 10.53 -1.86 -10.60
CA THR A 195 10.85 -1.08 -11.82
C THR A 195 11.98 -0.07 -11.62
N SER A 196 12.35 0.22 -10.38
CA SER A 196 13.54 1.02 -10.04
C SER A 196 14.83 0.20 -10.05
N ASN A 197 14.75 -1.14 -10.19
CA ASN A 197 15.90 -2.02 -10.29
C ASN A 197 16.08 -2.44 -11.77
N PRO A 198 17.08 -1.90 -12.50
CA PRO A 198 17.28 -2.20 -13.92
C PRO A 198 17.46 -3.69 -14.18
N ARG A 199 18.09 -4.43 -13.26
CA ARG A 199 18.32 -5.87 -13.38
C ARG A 199 17.01 -6.65 -13.50
N ASN A 200 16.02 -6.33 -12.67
CA ASN A 200 14.71 -6.98 -12.71
C ASN A 200 13.93 -6.66 -14.01
N VAL A 201 13.99 -5.41 -14.47
CA VAL A 201 13.30 -4.98 -15.69
C VAL A 201 13.94 -5.58 -16.94
N VAL A 202 15.27 -5.59 -17.01
CA VAL A 202 16.03 -6.22 -18.10
C VAL A 202 15.78 -7.72 -18.14
N ALA A 203 15.74 -8.40 -16.98
CA ALA A 203 15.40 -9.82 -16.91
C ALA A 203 14.01 -10.12 -17.51
N ALA A 204 13.00 -9.29 -17.22
CA ALA A 204 11.68 -9.44 -17.83
C ALA A 204 11.70 -9.23 -19.34
N ALA A 205 12.44 -8.23 -19.81
CA ALA A 205 12.54 -7.91 -21.22
C ALA A 205 13.30 -8.99 -22.01
N LEU A 206 14.35 -9.58 -21.42
CA LEU A 206 15.06 -10.73 -21.99
C LEU A 206 14.19 -11.99 -22.03
N LEU A 207 13.38 -12.25 -20.99
CA LEU A 207 12.41 -13.33 -21.00
C LEU A 207 11.39 -13.14 -22.14
N ALA A 208 10.88 -11.91 -22.32
CA ALA A 208 9.97 -11.57 -23.41
C ALA A 208 10.60 -11.82 -24.79
N ARG A 209 11.84 -11.37 -24.99
CA ARG A 209 12.63 -11.63 -26.21
C ARG A 209 12.80 -13.12 -26.48
N ASN A 210 13.15 -13.90 -25.46
CA ASN A 210 13.36 -15.34 -25.59
C ASN A 210 12.05 -16.06 -25.95
N ALA A 211 10.93 -15.68 -25.32
CA ALA A 211 9.60 -16.19 -25.65
C ALA A 211 9.19 -15.84 -27.10
N ASN A 212 9.40 -14.60 -27.54
CA ASN A 212 9.09 -14.16 -28.90
C ASN A 212 9.90 -14.89 -29.98
N ARG A 213 11.19 -15.18 -29.71
CA ARG A 213 12.06 -15.96 -30.63
C ARG A 213 11.53 -17.38 -30.86
N LEU A 214 10.84 -17.94 -29.87
CA LEU A 214 10.23 -19.27 -29.93
C LEU A 214 8.74 -19.22 -30.32
N GLY A 215 8.22 -18.05 -30.74
CA GLY A 215 6.84 -17.91 -31.19
C GLY A 215 5.77 -18.01 -30.10
N LEU A 216 6.15 -17.99 -28.81
CA LEU A 216 5.21 -17.99 -27.70
C LEU A 216 4.43 -16.67 -27.64
N LYS A 217 3.17 -16.74 -27.20
CA LYS A 217 2.26 -15.59 -27.12
C LYS A 217 1.58 -15.53 -25.77
N ARG A 218 1.31 -14.31 -25.31
CA ARG A 218 0.42 -14.05 -24.17
C ARG A 218 -0.98 -14.60 -24.46
N LYS A 219 -1.65 -15.18 -23.46
CA LYS A 219 -3.05 -15.60 -23.58
C LYS A 219 -4.00 -14.40 -23.73
N PRO A 220 -5.04 -14.48 -24.59
CA PRO A 220 -5.83 -13.32 -25.01
C PRO A 220 -6.53 -12.58 -23.86
N TRP A 221 -6.99 -13.30 -22.83
CA TRP A 221 -7.67 -12.74 -21.67
C TRP A 221 -6.76 -11.98 -20.68
N VAL A 222 -5.44 -12.06 -20.84
CA VAL A 222 -4.49 -11.45 -19.90
C VAL A 222 -4.28 -9.96 -20.24
N LYS A 223 -4.85 -9.04 -19.47
CA LYS A 223 -4.47 -7.63 -19.61
C LYS A 223 -3.06 -7.40 -19.07
N SER A 224 -2.10 -7.26 -19.97
CA SER A 224 -0.69 -7.00 -19.65
C SER A 224 -0.38 -5.50 -19.64
N SER A 225 0.58 -5.09 -18.81
CA SER A 225 1.05 -3.70 -18.76
C SER A 225 2.46 -3.58 -18.23
N PHE A 226 3.19 -2.58 -18.72
CA PHE A 226 4.45 -2.13 -18.15
C PHE A 226 4.33 -0.67 -17.71
N ALA A 227 4.52 -0.41 -16.42
CA ALA A 227 4.44 0.91 -15.81
C ALA A 227 5.73 1.21 -15.02
N PRO A 228 6.79 1.68 -15.68
CA PRO A 228 8.05 1.99 -15.02
C PRO A 228 7.95 3.21 -14.09
N GLY A 229 8.69 3.19 -12.98
CA GLY A 229 8.76 4.31 -12.04
C GLY A 229 9.51 5.55 -12.57
N SER A 230 10.18 5.46 -13.72
CA SER A 230 10.90 6.56 -14.36
C SER A 230 10.97 6.42 -15.87
N LYS A 231 11.09 7.55 -16.57
CA LYS A 231 11.32 7.60 -18.03
C LYS A 231 12.63 6.92 -18.45
N VAL A 232 13.62 6.87 -17.56
CA VAL A 232 14.92 6.24 -17.82
C VAL A 232 14.77 4.77 -18.25
N ALA A 233 13.80 4.04 -17.69
CA ALA A 233 13.55 2.65 -18.05
C ALA A 233 13.14 2.46 -19.51
N GLY A 234 12.33 3.37 -20.04
CA GLY A 234 11.97 3.34 -21.45
C GLY A 234 13.16 3.60 -22.38
N ILE A 235 14.10 4.46 -21.95
CA ILE A 235 15.28 4.82 -22.76
C ILE A 235 16.22 3.62 -22.88
N TYR A 236 16.70 3.07 -21.76
CA TYR A 236 17.69 1.99 -21.83
C TYR A 236 17.12 0.72 -22.48
N LEU A 237 15.82 0.41 -22.30
CA LEU A 237 15.20 -0.75 -22.96
C LEU A 237 15.07 -0.54 -24.47
N LYS A 238 14.79 0.69 -24.91
CA LYS A 238 14.72 1.03 -26.33
C LYS A 238 16.11 0.94 -26.98
N GLU A 239 17.13 1.48 -26.33
CA GLU A 239 18.52 1.42 -26.79
C GLU A 239 19.04 -0.02 -26.85
N ALA A 240 18.65 -0.86 -25.89
CA ALA A 240 18.97 -2.29 -25.87
C ALA A 240 18.18 -3.14 -26.90
N GLY A 241 17.22 -2.54 -27.63
CA GLY A 241 16.32 -3.28 -28.52
C GLY A 241 15.35 -4.22 -27.81
N LEU A 242 15.18 -4.08 -26.48
CA LEU A 242 14.35 -4.96 -25.65
C LEU A 242 12.93 -4.43 -25.44
N LEU A 243 12.69 -3.12 -25.56
CA LEU A 243 11.34 -2.55 -25.43
C LEU A 243 10.37 -3.11 -26.49
N PRO A 244 10.73 -3.21 -27.79
CA PRO A 244 9.84 -3.79 -28.79
C PRO A 244 9.45 -5.25 -28.51
N GLU A 245 10.35 -6.02 -27.87
CA GLU A 245 10.08 -7.41 -27.49
C GLU A 245 9.03 -7.48 -26.37
N MET A 246 9.08 -6.57 -25.41
CA MET A 246 8.04 -6.43 -24.38
C MET A 246 6.69 -6.02 -25.00
N GLU A 247 6.69 -5.02 -25.89
CA GLU A 247 5.49 -4.54 -26.58
C GLU A 247 4.81 -5.63 -27.40
N LYS A 248 5.59 -6.49 -28.09
CA LYS A 248 5.07 -7.63 -28.85
C LYS A 248 4.30 -8.65 -28.00
N LEU A 249 4.64 -8.80 -26.72
CA LEU A 249 3.89 -9.62 -25.76
C LEU A 249 2.76 -8.86 -25.02
N GLY A 250 2.56 -7.58 -25.33
CA GLY A 250 1.56 -6.71 -24.71
C GLY A 250 2.05 -5.90 -23.51
N PHE A 251 3.34 -5.96 -23.18
CA PHE A 251 3.95 -5.18 -22.09
C PHE A 251 4.47 -3.82 -22.57
N GLY A 252 3.61 -3.06 -23.25
CA GLY A 252 3.91 -1.68 -23.62
C GLY A 252 3.92 -0.73 -22.41
N ILE A 253 4.65 0.38 -22.53
CA ILE A 253 4.66 1.43 -21.51
C ILE A 253 3.29 2.11 -21.47
N VAL A 254 2.52 1.88 -20.41
CA VAL A 254 1.18 2.48 -20.24
C VAL A 254 1.22 3.82 -19.52
N ALA A 255 2.19 4.00 -18.61
CA ALA A 255 2.40 5.25 -17.87
C ALA A 255 3.72 5.20 -17.09
N PHE A 256 4.23 6.37 -16.70
CA PHE A 256 5.28 6.52 -15.71
C PHE A 256 4.67 6.81 -14.33
N ALA A 257 3.97 5.84 -13.76
CA ALA A 257 3.14 6.02 -12.56
C ALA A 257 2.89 4.71 -11.79
N CYS A 258 2.24 4.81 -10.62
CA CYS A 258 1.90 3.64 -9.78
C CYS A 258 0.98 2.61 -10.46
N THR A 259 0.01 3.06 -11.26
CA THR A 259 -0.92 2.19 -12.05
C THR A 259 -1.48 0.99 -11.26
N THR A 260 -1.29 -0.24 -11.73
CA THR A 260 -1.82 -1.45 -11.08
C THR A 260 -1.32 -1.63 -9.64
N CYS A 261 -0.15 -1.10 -9.26
CA CYS A 261 0.38 -1.22 -7.90
C CYS A 261 -0.50 -0.56 -6.82
N ASN A 262 -1.22 0.52 -7.16
CA ASN A 262 -2.15 1.21 -6.25
C ASN A 262 -3.63 0.95 -6.55
N GLY A 263 -3.92 -0.03 -7.43
CA GLY A 263 -5.29 -0.38 -7.84
C GLY A 263 -5.82 0.40 -9.04
N MET A 264 -5.00 1.25 -9.68
CA MET A 264 -5.34 1.89 -10.95
C MET A 264 -5.02 0.95 -12.12
N SER A 265 -5.67 -0.21 -12.14
CA SER A 265 -5.52 -1.24 -13.17
C SER A 265 -6.30 -0.94 -14.45
N GLY A 266 -7.22 0.03 -14.43
CA GLY A 266 -8.13 0.38 -15.53
C GLY A 266 -9.17 -0.71 -15.83
N ALA A 267 -10.13 -0.41 -16.72
CA ALA A 267 -11.19 -1.35 -17.10
C ALA A 267 -10.66 -2.59 -17.84
N LEU A 268 -11.34 -3.73 -17.70
CA LEU A 268 -11.14 -4.91 -18.54
C LEU A 268 -11.90 -4.76 -19.86
N ASP A 269 -11.59 -5.60 -20.84
CA ASP A 269 -12.47 -5.76 -22.01
C ASP A 269 -13.87 -6.18 -21.52
N PRO A 270 -14.96 -5.53 -21.97
CA PRO A 270 -16.32 -5.86 -21.53
C PRO A 270 -16.68 -7.34 -21.69
N LYS A 271 -16.14 -8.04 -22.69
CA LYS A 271 -16.39 -9.48 -22.89
C LYS A 271 -15.73 -10.31 -21.80
N ILE A 272 -14.49 -10.00 -21.45
CA ILE A 272 -13.76 -10.65 -20.34
C ILE A 272 -14.50 -10.40 -19.03
N GLN A 273 -14.91 -9.15 -18.80
CA GLN A 273 -15.66 -8.79 -17.59
C GLN A 273 -16.98 -9.55 -17.50
N GLN A 274 -17.75 -9.60 -18.58
CA GLN A 274 -19.04 -10.29 -18.61
C GLN A 274 -18.87 -11.79 -18.36
N GLU A 275 -17.86 -12.42 -18.97
CA GLU A 275 -17.58 -13.85 -18.76
C GLU A 275 -17.22 -14.18 -17.31
N ILE A 276 -16.44 -13.33 -16.63
CA ILE A 276 -16.13 -13.50 -15.20
C ILE A 276 -17.41 -13.49 -14.36
N ILE A 277 -18.33 -12.56 -14.67
CA ILE A 277 -19.59 -12.39 -13.94
C ILE A 277 -20.51 -13.59 -14.20
N ASP A 278 -20.75 -13.93 -15.47
CA ASP A 278 -21.71 -14.96 -15.87
C ASP A 278 -21.33 -16.36 -15.35
N ARG A 279 -20.03 -16.63 -15.23
CA ARG A 279 -19.50 -17.94 -14.80
C ARG A 279 -19.04 -17.97 -13.34
N ASP A 280 -19.16 -16.86 -12.61
CA ASP A 280 -18.56 -16.66 -11.28
C ASP A 280 -17.09 -17.12 -11.20
N LEU A 281 -16.31 -16.81 -12.25
CA LEU A 281 -14.99 -17.39 -12.44
C LEU A 281 -14.02 -16.97 -11.33
N TYR A 282 -13.19 -17.91 -10.87
CA TYR A 282 -12.06 -17.59 -10.02
C TYR A 282 -10.92 -16.98 -10.86
N ALA A 283 -10.99 -15.66 -11.05
CA ALA A 283 -10.00 -14.86 -11.77
C ALA A 283 -8.95 -14.25 -10.82
N THR A 284 -7.72 -14.11 -11.29
CA THR A 284 -6.57 -13.69 -10.50
C THR A 284 -5.74 -12.60 -11.17
N ALA A 285 -4.89 -11.94 -10.38
CA ALA A 285 -3.89 -10.98 -10.87
C ALA A 285 -2.48 -11.37 -10.44
N VAL A 286 -1.50 -11.21 -11.32
CA VAL A 286 -0.07 -11.37 -11.02
C VAL A 286 0.63 -10.05 -11.29
N LEU A 287 1.35 -9.51 -10.29
CA LEU A 287 2.01 -8.22 -10.41
C LEU A 287 3.35 -8.17 -9.69
N SER A 288 4.23 -7.31 -10.17
CA SER A 288 5.50 -6.99 -9.50
C SER A 288 5.39 -5.86 -8.47
N GLY A 289 4.24 -5.78 -7.80
CA GLY A 289 3.98 -4.87 -6.69
C GLY A 289 4.57 -5.36 -5.36
N ASN A 290 4.19 -4.67 -4.28
CA ASN A 290 4.51 -5.05 -2.90
C ASN A 290 3.26 -5.42 -2.07
N ARG A 291 2.05 -5.21 -2.60
CA ARG A 291 0.79 -5.47 -1.89
C ARG A 291 -0.22 -6.14 -2.79
N ASN A 292 -0.92 -7.13 -2.26
CA ASN A 292 -1.89 -7.96 -2.99
C ASN A 292 -3.23 -8.17 -2.25
N PHE A 293 -3.53 -7.40 -1.20
CA PHE A 293 -4.78 -7.52 -0.43
C PHE A 293 -6.06 -7.57 -1.29
N ASP A 294 -7.09 -8.24 -0.77
CA ASP A 294 -8.38 -8.39 -1.47
C ASP A 294 -8.98 -7.05 -1.91
N GLY A 295 -9.47 -7.01 -3.15
CA GLY A 295 -10.11 -5.82 -3.74
C GLY A 295 -9.15 -4.66 -4.06
N ARG A 296 -7.84 -4.79 -3.78
CA ARG A 296 -6.85 -3.73 -4.01
C ARG A 296 -6.48 -3.59 -5.49
N ILE A 297 -6.27 -4.71 -6.19
CA ILE A 297 -5.64 -4.70 -7.53
C ILE A 297 -6.65 -4.42 -8.62
N HIS A 298 -7.74 -5.19 -8.66
CA HIS A 298 -8.82 -5.05 -9.63
C HIS A 298 -10.12 -5.58 -9.01
N PRO A 299 -11.29 -4.93 -9.19
CA PRO A 299 -12.57 -5.41 -8.64
C PRO A 299 -12.94 -6.86 -9.01
N TYR A 300 -12.70 -7.26 -10.26
CA TYR A 300 -12.93 -8.64 -10.77
C TYR A 300 -11.81 -9.66 -10.48
N ALA A 301 -10.69 -9.26 -9.88
CA ALA A 301 -9.67 -10.22 -9.45
C ALA A 301 -10.02 -10.70 -8.03
N LYS A 302 -10.41 -11.97 -7.88
CA LYS A 302 -10.75 -12.55 -6.57
C LYS A 302 -9.51 -12.59 -5.66
N GLN A 303 -8.33 -12.85 -6.23
CA GLN A 303 -7.05 -12.90 -5.51
C GLN A 303 -5.91 -12.34 -6.36
N ALA A 304 -4.84 -11.89 -5.70
CA ALA A 304 -3.64 -11.38 -6.36
C ALA A 304 -2.35 -11.98 -5.78
N PHE A 305 -1.33 -12.08 -6.64
CA PHE A 305 -0.03 -12.66 -6.34
C PHE A 305 1.11 -11.71 -6.68
N LEU A 306 2.06 -11.57 -5.77
CA LEU A 306 3.30 -10.83 -5.98
C LEU A 306 4.35 -11.74 -6.61
N ALA A 307 5.02 -11.26 -7.65
CA ALA A 307 6.05 -12.01 -8.35
C ALA A 307 7.12 -11.06 -8.93
N SER A 308 8.29 -11.60 -9.27
CA SER A 308 9.32 -10.85 -10.00
C SER A 308 8.83 -10.44 -11.40
N PRO A 309 9.31 -9.33 -11.97
CA PRO A 309 8.95 -8.94 -13.34
C PRO A 309 9.06 -10.06 -14.40
N PRO A 310 10.11 -10.91 -14.46
CA PRO A 310 10.11 -12.04 -15.40
C PRO A 310 9.01 -13.07 -15.10
N LEU A 311 8.70 -13.37 -13.83
CA LEU A 311 7.58 -14.25 -13.52
C LEU A 311 6.23 -13.67 -13.95
N VAL A 312 6.04 -12.34 -13.90
CA VAL A 312 4.83 -11.69 -14.44
C VAL A 312 4.68 -11.99 -15.94
N VAL A 313 5.77 -11.91 -16.71
CA VAL A 313 5.76 -12.26 -18.13
C VAL A 313 5.46 -13.74 -18.33
N ALA A 314 6.07 -14.62 -17.53
CA ALA A 314 5.83 -16.06 -17.58
C ALA A 314 4.35 -16.42 -17.35
N TYR A 315 3.72 -15.83 -16.32
CA TYR A 315 2.29 -16.05 -16.05
C TYR A 315 1.36 -15.41 -17.08
N ALA A 316 1.82 -14.41 -17.83
CA ALA A 316 1.07 -13.89 -18.98
C ALA A 316 1.07 -14.86 -20.17
N LEU A 317 2.16 -15.63 -20.35
CA LEU A 317 2.24 -16.71 -21.33
C LEU A 317 1.39 -17.92 -20.91
N ALA A 318 1.45 -18.31 -19.63
CA ALA A 318 0.67 -19.42 -19.08
C ALA A 318 -0.83 -19.10 -19.01
N GLY A 319 -1.21 -17.89 -18.59
CA GLY A 319 -2.58 -17.40 -18.53
C GLY A 319 -3.44 -17.91 -17.38
N SER A 320 -2.92 -18.77 -16.49
CA SER A 320 -3.61 -19.19 -15.26
C SER A 320 -2.61 -19.38 -14.11
N ILE A 321 -3.03 -19.09 -12.87
CA ILE A 321 -2.26 -19.43 -11.67
C ILE A 321 -2.28 -20.94 -11.39
N ARG A 322 -3.17 -21.70 -12.04
CA ARG A 322 -3.25 -23.17 -11.93
C ARG A 322 -2.14 -23.88 -12.69
N PHE A 323 -1.46 -23.18 -13.59
CA PHE A 323 -0.33 -23.71 -14.33
C PHE A 323 0.89 -23.90 -13.40
N ASP A 324 1.50 -25.08 -13.44
CA ASP A 324 2.79 -25.31 -12.76
C ASP A 324 3.89 -24.63 -13.58
N ILE A 325 4.23 -23.40 -13.19
CA ILE A 325 5.14 -22.55 -13.97
C ILE A 325 6.55 -23.13 -14.12
N GLU A 326 6.97 -24.08 -13.27
CA GLU A 326 8.27 -24.74 -13.39
C GLU A 326 8.18 -26.00 -14.29
N ASN A 327 7.07 -26.74 -14.22
CA ASN A 327 6.95 -28.08 -14.78
C ASN A 327 5.94 -28.26 -15.92
N ASP A 328 5.17 -27.24 -16.30
CA ASP A 328 4.24 -27.34 -17.43
C ASP A 328 4.86 -26.76 -18.71
N VAL A 329 4.28 -27.11 -19.85
CA VAL A 329 4.74 -26.70 -21.20
C VAL A 329 4.08 -25.39 -21.59
N LEU A 330 4.87 -24.32 -21.76
CA LEU A 330 4.39 -23.00 -22.16
C LEU A 330 3.98 -22.95 -23.65
N GLY A 331 4.55 -23.84 -24.45
CA GLY A 331 4.22 -24.02 -25.86
C GLY A 331 5.21 -24.96 -26.54
N VAL A 332 5.02 -25.18 -27.84
CA VAL A 332 5.91 -26.01 -28.66
C VAL A 332 6.52 -25.13 -29.75
N ALA A 333 7.85 -25.16 -29.86
CA ALA A 333 8.61 -24.46 -30.89
C ALA A 333 9.57 -25.44 -31.57
N ASP A 334 9.57 -25.49 -32.90
CA ASP A 334 10.38 -26.42 -33.69
C ASP A 334 10.26 -27.89 -33.25
N GLY A 335 9.05 -28.30 -32.83
CA GLY A 335 8.77 -29.65 -32.33
C GLY A 335 9.28 -29.95 -30.91
N ARG A 336 9.86 -28.97 -30.21
CA ARG A 336 10.32 -29.09 -28.82
C ARG A 336 9.36 -28.42 -27.85
N GLU A 337 9.05 -29.11 -26.76
CA GLU A 337 8.36 -28.52 -25.60
C GLU A 337 9.20 -27.42 -24.96
N ILE A 338 8.62 -26.24 -24.80
CA ILE A 338 9.27 -25.08 -24.19
C ILE A 338 8.73 -24.89 -22.79
N ARG A 339 9.64 -24.86 -21.82
CA ARG A 339 9.34 -24.67 -20.38
C ARG A 339 10.01 -23.39 -19.90
N LEU A 340 9.69 -22.97 -18.68
CA LEU A 340 10.24 -21.72 -18.13
C LEU A 340 11.77 -21.68 -18.15
N LYS A 341 12.42 -22.80 -17.79
CA LYS A 341 13.89 -22.92 -17.81
C LYS A 341 14.53 -22.67 -19.18
N ASP A 342 13.81 -22.93 -20.27
CA ASP A 342 14.33 -22.79 -21.64
C ASP A 342 14.35 -21.32 -22.10
N ILE A 343 13.56 -20.45 -21.46
CA ILE A 343 13.46 -19.02 -21.79
C ILE A 343 14.02 -18.10 -20.70
N TRP A 344 14.32 -18.63 -19.50
CA TRP A 344 14.84 -17.84 -18.39
C TRP A 344 16.23 -17.27 -18.71
N PRO A 345 16.44 -15.94 -18.59
CA PRO A 345 17.73 -15.34 -18.88
C PRO A 345 18.80 -15.72 -17.86
N THR A 346 20.05 -15.78 -18.30
CA THR A 346 21.21 -15.99 -17.41
C THR A 346 21.57 -14.70 -16.68
N ASP A 347 22.22 -14.82 -15.52
CA ASP A 347 22.65 -13.66 -14.75
C ASP A 347 23.72 -12.86 -15.49
N GLU A 348 24.61 -13.55 -16.21
CA GLU A 348 25.66 -12.95 -17.03
C GLU A 348 25.06 -12.10 -18.16
N GLU A 349 24.01 -12.60 -18.83
CA GLU A 349 23.33 -11.83 -19.88
C GLU A 349 22.64 -10.58 -19.33
N ILE A 350 21.95 -10.71 -18.19
CA ILE A 350 21.29 -9.57 -17.55
C ILE A 350 22.32 -8.50 -17.17
N ASP A 351 23.40 -8.90 -16.49
CA ASP A 351 24.40 -7.98 -15.98
C ASP A 351 25.17 -7.30 -17.13
N ALA A 352 25.44 -8.02 -18.23
CA ALA A 352 26.02 -7.44 -19.45
C ALA A 352 25.12 -6.37 -20.06
N MET A 353 23.82 -6.66 -20.20
CA MET A 353 22.83 -5.70 -20.73
C MET A 353 22.72 -4.45 -19.83
N VAL A 354 22.70 -4.62 -18.51
CA VAL A 354 22.65 -3.48 -17.58
C VAL A 354 23.90 -2.62 -17.70
N ALA A 355 25.10 -3.22 -17.72
CA ALA A 355 26.35 -2.50 -17.84
C ALA A 355 26.48 -1.76 -19.18
N GLU A 356 26.00 -2.37 -20.27
CA GLU A 356 26.07 -1.82 -21.61
C GLU A 356 25.06 -0.70 -21.84
N TYR A 357 23.83 -0.78 -21.33
CA TYR A 357 22.75 0.13 -21.73
C TYR A 357 22.26 1.09 -20.64
N VAL A 358 22.56 0.86 -19.36
CA VAL A 358 22.16 1.80 -18.30
C VAL A 358 23.27 2.82 -18.09
N LYS A 359 23.02 4.08 -18.49
CA LYS A 359 24.06 5.14 -18.53
C LYS A 359 23.71 6.37 -17.71
N PRO A 360 24.71 7.03 -17.10
CA PRO A 360 24.53 8.31 -16.39
C PRO A 360 23.82 9.39 -17.20
N GLN A 361 24.09 9.45 -18.51
CA GLN A 361 23.51 10.47 -19.39
C GLN A 361 21.97 10.39 -19.42
N GLN A 362 21.40 9.18 -19.44
CA GLN A 362 19.96 8.97 -19.47
C GLN A 362 19.25 9.56 -18.23
N PHE A 363 19.90 9.48 -17.06
CA PHE A 363 19.38 10.11 -15.84
C PHE A 363 19.46 11.63 -15.90
N ARG A 364 20.57 12.17 -16.40
CA ARG A 364 20.76 13.62 -16.57
C ARG A 364 19.72 14.21 -17.53
N ASP A 365 19.52 13.57 -18.67
CA ASP A 365 18.57 14.00 -19.71
C ASP A 365 17.13 14.05 -19.21
N ILE A 366 16.76 13.20 -18.25
CA ILE A 366 15.43 13.20 -17.65
C ILE A 366 15.32 14.18 -16.48
N TYR A 367 16.26 14.13 -15.53
CA TYR A 367 16.07 14.79 -14.23
C TYR A 367 16.61 16.22 -14.15
N ILE A 368 17.60 16.59 -14.97
CA ILE A 368 18.07 17.99 -15.02
C ILE A 368 16.98 18.90 -15.57
N PRO A 369 16.36 18.63 -16.75
CA PRO A 369 15.29 19.49 -17.26
C PRO A 369 14.04 19.50 -16.37
N MET A 370 13.75 18.39 -15.68
CA MET A 370 12.59 18.31 -14.76
C MET A 370 12.73 19.24 -13.55
N SER A 371 13.97 19.60 -13.18
CA SER A 371 14.25 20.51 -12.06
C SER A 371 14.35 21.98 -12.50
N ASP A 372 14.31 22.25 -13.80
CA ASP A 372 14.38 23.60 -14.35
C ASP A 372 13.00 24.28 -14.28
N THR A 373 12.85 25.25 -13.38
CA THR A 373 11.63 26.03 -13.21
C THR A 373 11.55 27.23 -14.16
N GLY A 374 12.44 27.36 -15.15
CA GLY A 374 12.53 28.51 -16.05
C GLY A 374 11.26 28.85 -16.84
N THR A 375 10.28 27.93 -16.89
CA THR A 375 8.96 28.13 -17.50
C THR A 375 7.83 28.40 -16.49
N ALA A 376 8.11 28.46 -15.19
CA ALA A 376 7.09 28.65 -14.16
C ALA A 376 6.53 30.09 -14.22
N GLN A 377 5.21 30.21 -14.36
CA GLN A 377 4.53 31.50 -14.28
C GLN A 377 4.19 31.83 -12.82
N LYS A 378 4.47 33.07 -12.40
CA LYS A 378 4.07 33.54 -11.08
C LYS A 378 2.53 33.65 -11.03
N ALA A 379 1.91 33.02 -10.03
CA ALA A 379 0.47 33.14 -9.82
C ALA A 379 0.08 34.60 -9.48
N PRO A 380 -1.08 35.09 -9.94
CA PRO A 380 -1.56 36.44 -9.61
C PRO A 380 -1.79 36.66 -8.10
N SER A 381 -2.09 35.59 -7.36
CA SER A 381 -2.34 35.60 -5.93
C SER A 381 -1.67 34.39 -5.27
N PRO A 382 -1.18 34.52 -4.03
CA PRO A 382 -0.76 33.38 -3.23
C PRO A 382 -1.94 32.54 -2.70
N LEU A 383 -3.16 33.09 -2.75
CA LEU A 383 -4.38 32.37 -2.36
C LEU A 383 -4.90 31.54 -3.54
N TYR A 384 -5.27 30.28 -3.26
CA TYR A 384 -5.85 29.40 -4.26
C TYR A 384 -7.25 29.87 -4.67
N ASP A 385 -7.47 30.03 -5.98
CA ASP A 385 -8.76 30.41 -6.54
C ASP A 385 -9.70 29.19 -6.60
N TRP A 386 -10.50 29.02 -5.55
CA TRP A 386 -11.38 27.86 -5.38
C TRP A 386 -12.52 27.89 -6.41
N ARG A 387 -12.61 26.84 -7.22
CA ARG A 387 -13.66 26.69 -8.23
C ARG A 387 -14.90 25.99 -7.66
N PRO A 388 -16.09 26.62 -7.63
CA PRO A 388 -17.29 26.05 -7.01
C PRO A 388 -17.76 24.71 -7.61
N MET A 389 -17.50 24.44 -8.88
CA MET A 389 -17.92 23.21 -9.57
C MET A 389 -16.79 22.19 -9.77
N SER A 390 -15.64 22.34 -9.10
CA SER A 390 -14.57 21.36 -9.23
C SER A 390 -14.91 20.04 -8.54
N THR A 391 -14.76 18.92 -9.23
CA THR A 391 -14.83 17.57 -8.65
C THR A 391 -13.47 17.07 -8.14
N TYR A 392 -12.40 17.87 -8.27
CA TYR A 392 -11.03 17.47 -7.95
C TYR A 392 -10.39 18.26 -6.80
N ILE A 393 -10.63 19.58 -6.72
CA ILE A 393 -10.02 20.44 -5.71
C ILE A 393 -11.10 21.33 -5.11
N ARG A 394 -11.40 21.14 -3.83
CA ARG A 394 -12.38 21.94 -3.07
C ARG A 394 -11.83 22.40 -1.74
N ARG A 395 -12.27 23.58 -1.29
CA ARG A 395 -11.93 24.09 0.03
C ARG A 395 -12.50 23.13 1.09
N PRO A 396 -11.67 22.50 1.93
CA PRO A 396 -12.15 21.58 2.96
C PRO A 396 -12.75 22.34 4.15
N PRO A 397 -13.73 21.78 4.86
CA PRO A 397 -14.45 22.44 5.95
C PRO A 397 -13.71 22.35 7.30
N TYR A 398 -12.38 22.16 7.31
CA TYR A 398 -11.62 21.89 8.55
C TYR A 398 -11.68 23.01 9.59
N TRP A 399 -12.06 24.21 9.18
CA TRP A 399 -12.14 25.42 10.02
C TRP A 399 -13.58 25.80 10.38
N GLU A 400 -14.55 24.94 10.08
CA GLU A 400 -15.97 25.23 10.19
C GLU A 400 -16.70 24.16 11.03
N GLY A 401 -17.82 24.56 11.63
CA GLY A 401 -18.75 23.64 12.31
C GLY A 401 -18.12 22.76 13.39
N ALA A 402 -18.52 21.49 13.43
CA ALA A 402 -18.09 20.51 14.43
C ALA A 402 -16.59 20.15 14.39
N LEU A 403 -15.87 20.54 13.33
CA LEU A 403 -14.42 20.33 13.20
C LEU A 403 -13.61 21.39 13.94
N ALA A 404 -14.17 22.60 14.07
CA ALA A 404 -13.59 23.70 14.83
C ALA A 404 -14.06 23.73 16.30
N GLY A 405 -15.13 23.00 16.63
CA GLY A 405 -15.67 22.91 17.99
C GLY A 405 -14.95 21.90 18.89
N GLU A 406 -15.18 22.03 20.20
CA GLU A 406 -14.70 21.07 21.19
C GLU A 406 -15.39 19.71 21.01
N ARG A 407 -14.65 18.61 21.18
CA ARG A 407 -15.21 17.26 21.11
C ARG A 407 -15.94 16.96 22.42
N THR A 408 -17.17 16.50 22.33
CA THR A 408 -17.99 16.24 23.54
C THR A 408 -17.54 15.00 24.28
N LEU A 409 -17.10 13.97 23.55
CA LEU A 409 -16.82 12.62 24.03
C LEU A 409 -17.98 12.04 24.86
N ARG A 410 -19.22 12.42 24.53
CA ARG A 410 -20.44 11.99 25.24
C ARG A 410 -21.57 11.66 24.29
N GLY A 411 -22.42 10.72 24.70
CA GLY A 411 -23.59 10.25 23.95
C GLY A 411 -23.23 9.71 22.58
N MET A 412 -22.00 9.24 22.37
CA MET A 412 -21.51 8.85 21.05
C MET A 412 -22.21 7.57 20.59
N ARG A 413 -22.49 7.44 19.29
CA ARG A 413 -23.05 6.24 18.68
C ARG A 413 -22.08 5.57 17.71
N PRO A 414 -22.08 4.23 17.61
CA PRO A 414 -21.24 3.55 16.65
C PRO A 414 -21.90 3.46 15.28
N PRO A 415 -21.32 4.03 14.21
CA PRO A 415 -21.75 3.72 12.84
C PRO A 415 -21.21 2.35 12.39
N ALA A 416 -20.18 1.84 13.06
CA ALA A 416 -19.58 0.54 12.77
C ALA A 416 -18.94 -0.11 14.01
N ILE A 417 -19.12 -1.42 14.11
CA ILE A 417 -18.30 -2.32 14.92
C ILE A 417 -17.54 -3.20 13.93
N LEU A 418 -16.21 -3.13 13.96
CA LEU A 418 -15.36 -3.72 12.95
C LEU A 418 -14.49 -4.85 13.51
N PRO A 419 -14.20 -5.88 12.70
CA PRO A 419 -13.34 -6.98 13.11
C PRO A 419 -11.87 -6.56 13.22
N ASP A 420 -11.01 -7.55 13.46
CA ASP A 420 -9.55 -7.38 13.41
C ASP A 420 -9.10 -7.07 11.98
N ASN A 421 -7.86 -6.59 11.84
CA ASN A 421 -7.16 -6.45 10.57
C ASN A 421 -7.81 -5.47 9.57
N ILE A 422 -8.56 -4.48 10.04
CA ILE A 422 -9.12 -3.43 9.18
C ILE A 422 -8.01 -2.57 8.59
N THR A 423 -7.76 -2.77 7.29
CA THR A 423 -6.81 -1.96 6.52
C THR A 423 -7.36 -0.55 6.23
N THR A 424 -6.46 0.40 5.97
CA THR A 424 -6.83 1.73 5.42
C THR A 424 -7.48 1.67 4.04
N ASP A 425 -7.35 0.57 3.29
CA ASP A 425 -8.11 0.33 2.05
C ASP A 425 -9.58 -0.02 2.34
N HIS A 426 -9.90 -0.60 3.51
CA HIS A 426 -11.29 -0.75 3.96
C HIS A 426 -11.89 0.59 4.40
N ILE A 427 -11.12 1.39 5.13
CA ILE A 427 -11.57 2.68 5.69
C ILE A 427 -11.72 3.74 4.59
N SER A 428 -10.79 3.81 3.64
CA SER A 428 -10.81 4.81 2.56
C SER A 428 -10.14 4.21 1.32
N PRO A 429 -10.89 3.49 0.46
CA PRO A 429 -10.35 2.81 -0.72
C PRO A 429 -9.71 3.80 -1.70
N SER A 430 -8.81 3.31 -2.55
CA SER A 430 -8.11 4.11 -3.56
C SER A 430 -8.37 3.67 -5.00
N ASN A 431 -9.18 2.63 -5.19
CA ASN A 431 -9.48 2.02 -6.47
C ASN A 431 -10.47 2.87 -7.31
N ALA A 432 -10.84 2.34 -8.48
CA ALA A 432 -11.80 2.95 -9.38
C ALA A 432 -13.16 3.23 -8.70
N ILE A 433 -13.75 4.37 -9.03
CA ILE A 433 -15.10 4.73 -8.57
C ILE A 433 -16.12 4.10 -9.51
N LEU A 434 -16.94 3.18 -8.97
CA LEU A 434 -18.00 2.54 -9.74
C LEU A 434 -19.25 3.42 -9.78
N ALA A 435 -20.00 3.39 -10.88
CA ALA A 435 -21.23 4.18 -11.04
C ALA A 435 -22.26 3.94 -9.92
N GLY A 436 -22.44 2.70 -9.47
CA GLY A 436 -23.35 2.36 -8.36
C GLY A 436 -22.85 2.68 -6.96
N SER A 437 -21.68 3.33 -6.82
CA SER A 437 -21.16 3.78 -5.52
C SER A 437 -21.70 5.16 -5.16
N ALA A 438 -21.73 5.51 -3.86
CA ALA A 438 -22.16 6.84 -3.41
C ALA A 438 -21.36 7.98 -4.05
N ALA A 439 -20.06 7.76 -4.30
CA ALA A 439 -19.23 8.72 -5.01
C ALA A 439 -19.55 8.77 -6.51
N GLY A 440 -19.81 7.63 -7.16
CA GLY A 440 -20.23 7.59 -8.57
C GLY A 440 -21.53 8.34 -8.80
N GLU A 441 -22.54 8.10 -7.96
CA GLU A 441 -23.82 8.83 -8.00
C GLU A 441 -23.63 10.34 -7.79
N TYR A 442 -22.74 10.73 -6.88
CA TYR A 442 -22.39 12.14 -6.67
C TYR A 442 -21.71 12.75 -7.90
N LEU A 443 -20.73 12.07 -8.50
CA LEU A 443 -20.03 12.55 -9.69
C LEU A 443 -20.96 12.65 -10.90
N ALA A 444 -21.88 11.68 -11.07
CA ALA A 444 -22.94 11.75 -12.07
C ALA A 444 -23.84 12.97 -11.86
N LYS A 445 -24.27 13.22 -10.61
CA LYS A 445 -25.05 14.42 -10.25
C LYS A 445 -24.29 15.73 -10.53
N MET A 446 -22.97 15.70 -10.45
CA MET A 446 -22.09 16.82 -10.81
C MET A 446 -21.86 16.96 -12.32
N GLY A 447 -22.41 16.07 -13.14
CA GLY A 447 -22.33 16.10 -14.62
C GLY A 447 -21.06 15.49 -15.20
N LEU A 448 -20.31 14.69 -14.43
CA LEU A 448 -19.12 14.00 -14.91
C LEU A 448 -19.51 12.70 -15.63
N PRO A 449 -18.94 12.36 -16.80
CA PRO A 449 -19.17 11.07 -17.44
C PRO A 449 -18.40 9.95 -16.70
N GLU A 450 -18.85 8.71 -16.82
CA GLU A 450 -18.33 7.58 -16.03
C GLU A 450 -16.86 7.29 -16.34
N GLU A 451 -16.43 7.43 -17.59
CA GLU A 451 -15.03 7.29 -18.00
C GLU A 451 -14.08 8.25 -17.27
N ASP A 452 -14.61 9.38 -16.77
CA ASP A 452 -13.86 10.40 -16.04
C ASP A 452 -14.01 10.30 -14.51
N PHE A 453 -14.81 9.35 -14.00
CA PHE A 453 -14.93 9.11 -12.56
C PHE A 453 -13.59 8.72 -11.91
N ASN A 454 -12.69 8.14 -12.71
CA ASN A 454 -11.33 7.87 -12.31
C ASN A 454 -11.30 7.02 -11.01
N SER A 455 -10.54 7.43 -9.98
CA SER A 455 -10.38 6.67 -8.75
C SER A 455 -10.57 7.52 -7.51
N TYR A 456 -10.89 6.89 -6.37
CA TYR A 456 -10.96 7.61 -5.09
C TYR A 456 -9.64 8.34 -4.76
N ALA A 457 -8.50 7.84 -5.24
CA ALA A 457 -7.20 8.48 -5.06
C ALA A 457 -7.08 9.82 -5.80
N THR A 458 -7.62 9.93 -7.01
CA THR A 458 -7.53 11.16 -7.81
C THR A 458 -8.47 12.25 -7.31
N HIS A 459 -9.55 11.87 -6.63
CA HIS A 459 -10.50 12.79 -6.00
C HIS A 459 -10.09 13.22 -4.58
N ARG A 460 -8.87 12.92 -4.12
CA ARG A 460 -8.39 13.30 -2.77
C ARG A 460 -8.26 14.79 -2.54
N GLY A 461 -8.39 15.67 -3.53
CA GLY A 461 -8.49 17.12 -3.31
C GLY A 461 -9.94 17.60 -3.08
N ASP A 462 -10.94 16.75 -3.32
CA ASP A 462 -12.35 17.04 -3.11
C ASP A 462 -12.87 16.26 -1.91
N HIS A 463 -13.17 16.97 -0.81
CA HIS A 463 -13.69 16.34 0.39
C HIS A 463 -15.10 15.75 0.19
N LEU A 464 -15.92 16.26 -0.73
CA LEU A 464 -17.28 15.74 -0.95
C LEU A 464 -17.25 14.36 -1.61
N THR A 465 -16.44 14.19 -2.66
CA THR A 465 -16.21 12.88 -3.27
C THR A 465 -15.44 11.96 -2.31
N ALA A 466 -14.36 12.46 -1.68
CA ALA A 466 -13.51 11.63 -0.84
C ALA A 466 -14.21 11.13 0.44
N GLN A 467 -15.10 11.91 1.05
CA GLN A 467 -15.81 11.48 2.25
C GLN A 467 -16.81 10.34 1.96
N ARG A 468 -17.38 10.30 0.76
CA ARG A 468 -18.21 9.18 0.26
C ARG A 468 -17.44 7.87 0.08
N ALA A 469 -16.11 7.93 0.08
CA ALA A 469 -15.25 6.76 0.11
C ALA A 469 -15.12 6.15 1.51
N THR A 470 -15.52 6.87 2.58
CA THR A 470 -15.33 6.41 3.95
C THR A 470 -16.12 5.11 4.16
N PHE A 471 -15.39 4.02 4.45
CA PHE A 471 -15.91 2.66 4.57
C PHE A 471 -16.65 2.13 3.31
N ALA A 472 -16.34 2.68 2.13
CA ALA A 472 -16.97 2.30 0.87
C ALA A 472 -16.47 0.98 0.26
N ASN A 473 -15.52 0.31 0.91
CA ASN A 473 -14.94 -0.92 0.37
C ASN A 473 -15.98 -2.06 0.37
N PRO A 474 -16.24 -2.73 -0.77
CA PRO A 474 -17.24 -3.80 -0.85
C PRO A 474 -16.86 -5.05 -0.05
N LYS A 475 -15.60 -5.18 0.40
CA LYS A 475 -15.12 -6.30 1.22
C LYS A 475 -15.21 -6.04 2.72
N LEU A 476 -15.74 -4.89 3.15
CA LEU A 476 -15.92 -4.55 4.56
C LEU A 476 -16.91 -5.51 5.25
N PHE A 477 -16.63 -5.85 6.50
CA PHE A 477 -17.55 -6.57 7.39
C PHE A 477 -17.85 -5.67 8.59
N ASN A 478 -19.05 -5.10 8.64
CA ASN A 478 -19.53 -4.37 9.82
C ASN A 478 -20.35 -5.33 10.68
N GLU A 479 -19.86 -5.69 11.87
CA GLU A 479 -20.47 -6.70 12.76
C GLU A 479 -21.89 -6.31 13.23
N MET A 480 -22.29 -5.05 13.04
CA MET A 480 -23.66 -4.56 13.24
C MET A 480 -24.64 -5.03 12.16
N VAL A 481 -24.18 -5.44 10.98
CA VAL A 481 -25.06 -5.82 9.86
C VAL A 481 -25.00 -7.33 9.66
N ARG A 482 -26.11 -8.01 9.95
CA ARG A 482 -26.19 -9.47 9.93
C ARG A 482 -27.19 -9.96 8.89
N ASN A 483 -26.92 -11.12 8.31
CA ASN A 483 -27.86 -11.91 7.51
C ASN A 483 -28.86 -12.62 8.44
N GLU A 484 -29.91 -13.21 7.86
CA GLU A 484 -30.92 -13.97 8.61
C GLU A 484 -30.33 -15.16 9.39
N ASP A 485 -29.24 -15.75 8.90
CA ASP A 485 -28.50 -16.83 9.55
C ASP A 485 -27.56 -16.36 10.68
N GLY A 486 -27.51 -15.05 10.97
CA GLY A 486 -26.67 -14.43 11.99
C GLY A 486 -25.24 -14.12 11.55
N SER A 487 -24.81 -14.55 10.35
CA SER A 487 -23.50 -14.22 9.79
C SER A 487 -23.41 -12.72 9.44
N VAL A 488 -22.19 -12.16 9.47
CA VAL A 488 -21.99 -10.74 9.14
C VAL A 488 -22.12 -10.55 7.63
N ARG A 489 -22.95 -9.61 7.21
CA ARG A 489 -23.15 -9.30 5.80
C ARG A 489 -21.98 -8.49 5.26
N GLN A 490 -21.30 -9.01 4.24
CA GLN A 490 -20.21 -8.30 3.57
C GLN A 490 -20.75 -7.10 2.75
N GLY A 491 -20.10 -5.95 2.87
CA GLY A 491 -20.37 -4.77 2.06
C GLY A 491 -20.16 -3.45 2.81
N SER A 492 -20.24 -2.36 2.06
CA SER A 492 -20.29 -0.99 2.58
C SER A 492 -21.66 -0.70 3.21
N LEU A 493 -21.92 -1.32 4.37
CA LEU A 493 -23.22 -1.32 5.04
C LEU A 493 -23.09 -0.89 6.51
N ALA A 494 -24.14 -0.24 7.01
CA ALA A 494 -24.30 0.11 8.41
C ALA A 494 -25.76 -0.02 8.84
N ARG A 495 -25.96 -0.17 10.16
CA ARG A 495 -27.28 -0.15 10.79
C ARG A 495 -27.42 1.14 11.59
N VAL A 496 -28.36 2.00 11.19
CA VAL A 496 -28.60 3.29 11.86
C VAL A 496 -29.41 3.06 13.12
N GLU A 497 -28.84 3.43 14.24
CA GLU A 497 -29.46 3.43 15.57
C GLU A 497 -29.97 4.82 15.97
N PRO A 498 -31.12 4.89 16.69
CA PRO A 498 -31.86 3.79 17.32
C PRO A 498 -32.90 3.07 16.43
N GLU A 499 -33.01 3.43 15.14
CA GLU A 499 -34.03 2.91 14.24
C GLU A 499 -33.84 1.44 13.84
N GLY A 500 -32.62 0.91 13.97
CA GLY A 500 -32.28 -0.45 13.54
C GLY A 500 -32.28 -0.64 12.01
N GLN A 501 -32.33 0.43 11.23
CA GLN A 501 -32.43 0.36 9.77
C GLN A 501 -31.07 0.11 9.13
N THR A 502 -30.94 -0.98 8.36
CA THR A 502 -29.74 -1.25 7.56
C THR A 502 -29.78 -0.47 6.25
N MET A 503 -28.67 0.20 5.92
CA MET A 503 -28.50 0.95 4.67
C MET A 503 -27.03 0.97 4.24
N ARG A 504 -26.74 1.58 3.08
CA ARG A 504 -25.37 1.81 2.63
C ARG A 504 -24.68 2.80 3.57
N MET A 505 -23.39 2.56 3.81
CA MET A 505 -22.62 3.26 4.84
C MET A 505 -22.62 4.79 4.69
N TRP A 506 -22.59 5.30 3.45
CA TRP A 506 -22.65 6.74 3.20
C TRP A 506 -23.95 7.36 3.70
N GLU A 507 -25.10 6.74 3.44
CA GLU A 507 -26.42 7.19 3.88
C GLU A 507 -26.54 7.18 5.40
N ALA A 508 -25.93 6.17 6.05
CA ALA A 508 -25.85 6.13 7.50
C ALA A 508 -25.01 7.29 8.05
N ILE A 509 -23.85 7.57 7.45
CA ILE A 509 -23.00 8.72 7.80
C ILE A 509 -23.76 10.03 7.60
N GLU A 510 -24.41 10.23 6.45
CA GLU A 510 -25.19 11.43 6.15
C GLU A 510 -26.35 11.61 7.15
N THR A 511 -27.02 10.52 7.53
CA THR A 511 -28.06 10.53 8.56
C THR A 511 -27.52 11.03 9.90
N TYR A 512 -26.36 10.54 10.36
CA TYR A 512 -25.76 10.99 11.61
C TYR A 512 -25.21 12.42 11.55
N MET A 513 -24.66 12.83 10.41
CA MET A 513 -24.24 14.21 10.16
C MET A 513 -25.42 15.17 10.29
N ASN A 514 -26.58 14.83 9.71
CA ASN A 514 -27.80 15.63 9.81
C ASN A 514 -28.32 15.71 11.27
N ARG A 515 -28.18 14.62 12.04
CA ARG A 515 -28.50 14.61 13.49
C ARG A 515 -27.52 15.40 14.34
N LYS A 516 -26.37 15.80 13.80
CA LYS A 516 -25.22 16.33 14.56
C LYS A 516 -24.82 15.38 15.70
N GLN A 517 -24.90 14.08 15.44
CA GLN A 517 -24.64 13.02 16.41
C GLN A 517 -23.13 12.82 16.58
N PRO A 518 -22.56 12.92 17.80
CA PRO A 518 -21.20 12.45 18.07
C PRO A 518 -21.08 10.96 17.78
N LEU A 519 -20.00 10.53 17.13
CA LEU A 519 -19.79 9.13 16.75
C LEU A 519 -18.51 8.54 17.36
N ILE A 520 -18.52 7.22 17.55
CA ILE A 520 -17.38 6.41 17.99
C ILE A 520 -17.23 5.20 17.05
N ILE A 521 -16.02 4.79 16.68
CA ILE A 521 -15.83 3.49 16.01
C ILE A 521 -15.33 2.48 17.02
N ILE A 522 -15.91 1.27 17.03
CA ILE A 522 -15.38 0.13 17.76
C ILE A 522 -14.67 -0.81 16.78
N ALA A 523 -13.46 -1.26 17.09
CA ALA A 523 -12.69 -2.11 16.19
C ALA A 523 -11.89 -3.21 16.92
N GLY A 524 -11.49 -4.22 16.17
CA GLY A 524 -10.63 -5.30 16.64
C GLY A 524 -9.14 -4.92 16.71
N ALA A 525 -8.29 -5.94 16.60
CA ALA A 525 -6.84 -5.78 16.55
C ALA A 525 -6.35 -5.16 15.23
N ASP A 526 -5.17 -4.53 15.24
CA ASP A 526 -4.48 -4.02 14.05
C ASP A 526 -5.30 -3.04 13.19
N TYR A 527 -6.12 -2.21 13.82
CA TYR A 527 -6.95 -1.22 13.13
C TYR A 527 -6.10 -0.17 12.42
N GLY A 528 -6.37 0.02 11.13
CA GLY A 528 -5.71 1.01 10.27
C GLY A 528 -4.44 0.52 9.56
N GLN A 529 -4.29 -0.78 9.32
CA GLN A 529 -3.09 -1.32 8.68
C GLN A 529 -2.90 -0.87 7.21
N GLY A 530 -1.66 -0.91 6.73
CA GLY A 530 -1.33 -0.75 5.31
C GLY A 530 -0.90 0.66 4.89
N SER A 531 -1.72 1.37 4.12
CA SER A 531 -1.35 2.64 3.48
C SER A 531 -1.26 3.79 4.49
N SER A 532 -0.34 4.73 4.28
CA SER A 532 -0.20 5.93 5.12
C SER A 532 -1.28 7.00 4.91
N ARG A 533 -2.35 6.70 4.15
CA ARG A 533 -3.31 7.71 3.68
C ARG A 533 -4.02 8.37 4.86
N ASP A 534 -3.84 9.68 5.00
CA ASP A 534 -4.52 10.48 6.01
C ASP A 534 -6.02 10.61 5.75
N ARG A 535 -6.46 10.36 4.50
CA ARG A 535 -7.88 10.28 4.13
C ARG A 535 -8.66 9.24 4.95
N ALA A 536 -8.02 8.19 5.42
CA ALA A 536 -8.64 7.25 6.36
C ALA A 536 -8.99 7.91 7.72
N ALA A 537 -8.22 8.92 8.17
CA ALA A 537 -8.54 9.70 9.37
C ALA A 537 -9.46 10.91 9.05
N LYS A 538 -9.19 11.62 7.94
CA LYS A 538 -10.03 12.75 7.49
C LYS A 538 -11.47 12.30 7.24
N GLY A 539 -11.68 11.16 6.57
CA GLY A 539 -13.01 10.63 6.27
C GLY A 539 -13.83 10.32 7.52
N VAL A 540 -13.25 9.60 8.48
CA VAL A 540 -13.94 9.28 9.75
C VAL A 540 -14.21 10.54 10.58
N ARG A 541 -13.27 11.48 10.63
CA ARG A 541 -13.48 12.74 11.37
C ARG A 541 -14.57 13.58 10.73
N LEU A 542 -14.58 13.70 9.40
CA LEU A 542 -15.63 14.40 8.65
C LEU A 542 -17.02 13.76 8.83
N ALA A 543 -17.08 12.44 9.04
CA ALA A 543 -18.31 11.73 9.37
C ALA A 543 -18.87 12.06 10.77
N GLY A 544 -18.08 12.71 11.64
CA GLY A 544 -18.49 13.05 13.01
C GLY A 544 -17.89 12.14 14.08
N VAL A 545 -16.93 11.28 13.73
CA VAL A 545 -16.25 10.42 14.71
C VAL A 545 -15.32 11.26 15.59
N GLU A 546 -15.52 11.18 16.91
CA GLU A 546 -14.71 11.86 17.92
C GLU A 546 -13.68 10.93 18.58
N ALA A 547 -14.01 9.64 18.69
CA ALA A 547 -13.14 8.63 19.28
C ALA A 547 -13.18 7.30 18.50
N ILE A 548 -12.12 6.51 18.64
CA ILE A 548 -12.08 5.13 18.16
C ILE A 548 -11.59 4.26 19.32
N ALA A 549 -12.34 3.23 19.70
CA ALA A 549 -11.93 2.23 20.67
C ALA A 549 -11.59 0.92 19.97
N ALA A 550 -10.32 0.50 20.03
CA ALA A 550 -9.83 -0.68 19.34
C ALA A 550 -9.01 -1.60 20.25
N GLU A 551 -8.83 -2.86 19.87
CA GLU A 551 -7.90 -3.76 20.59
C GLU A 551 -6.43 -3.41 20.28
N GLY A 552 -6.18 -2.83 19.10
CA GLY A 552 -4.86 -2.34 18.70
C GLY A 552 -4.93 -1.37 17.51
N PHE A 553 -3.89 -0.56 17.34
CA PHE A 553 -3.76 0.39 16.24
C PHE A 553 -2.44 0.23 15.52
N GLU A 554 -2.49 0.41 14.21
CA GLU A 554 -1.30 0.57 13.40
C GLU A 554 -0.74 1.99 13.49
N ARG A 555 0.60 2.10 13.57
CA ARG A 555 1.31 3.30 14.02
C ARG A 555 0.91 4.56 13.25
N ILE A 556 0.95 4.50 11.92
CA ILE A 556 0.72 5.66 11.05
C ILE A 556 -0.75 6.10 11.12
N HIS A 557 -1.68 5.16 11.17
CA HIS A 557 -3.10 5.50 11.24
C HIS A 557 -3.45 6.17 12.57
N ARG A 558 -2.94 5.65 13.69
CA ARG A 558 -3.07 6.28 15.03
C ARG A 558 -2.62 7.74 15.01
N THR A 559 -1.44 8.03 14.46
CA THR A 559 -0.92 9.41 14.36
C THR A 559 -1.80 10.28 13.45
N ASN A 560 -2.32 9.75 12.34
CA ASN A 560 -3.26 10.48 11.49
C ASN A 560 -4.59 10.81 12.20
N LEU A 561 -5.10 9.90 13.04
CA LEU A 561 -6.32 10.12 13.84
C LEU A 561 -6.12 11.29 14.80
N ILE A 562 -5.01 11.27 15.55
CA ILE A 562 -4.60 12.36 16.45
C ILE A 562 -4.50 13.68 15.68
N GLY A 563 -3.87 13.66 14.50
CA GLY A 563 -3.72 14.84 13.67
C GLY A 563 -5.04 15.42 13.13
N MET A 564 -6.12 14.65 13.15
CA MET A 564 -7.49 15.09 12.83
C MET A 564 -8.36 15.34 14.09
N GLY A 565 -7.79 15.24 15.29
CA GLY A 565 -8.52 15.43 16.54
C GLY A 565 -9.44 14.26 16.92
N VAL A 566 -9.22 13.06 16.36
CA VAL A 566 -9.93 11.83 16.78
C VAL A 566 -9.13 11.16 17.88
N LEU A 567 -9.77 10.79 19.00
CA LEU A 567 -9.10 10.16 20.14
C LEU A 567 -8.94 8.65 19.93
N PRO A 568 -7.72 8.11 19.75
CA PRO A 568 -7.52 6.67 19.76
C PRO A 568 -7.52 6.14 21.20
N LEU A 569 -8.35 5.13 21.46
CA LEU A 569 -8.50 4.44 22.74
C LEU A 569 -8.24 2.96 22.53
N GLN A 570 -7.42 2.36 23.40
CA GLN A 570 -7.12 0.94 23.31
C GLN A 570 -7.70 0.16 24.48
N PHE A 571 -8.47 -0.90 24.21
CA PHE A 571 -8.92 -1.82 25.25
C PHE A 571 -7.74 -2.44 26.01
N LYS A 572 -7.95 -2.76 27.29
CA LYS A 572 -6.95 -3.51 28.07
C LYS A 572 -6.89 -4.97 27.59
N PRO A 573 -5.74 -5.66 27.77
CA PRO A 573 -5.63 -7.07 27.40
C PRO A 573 -6.75 -7.92 28.00
N GLY A 574 -7.38 -8.77 27.19
CA GLY A 574 -8.50 -9.61 27.59
C GLY A 574 -9.88 -8.94 27.51
N THR A 575 -9.94 -7.64 27.22
CA THR A 575 -11.19 -6.92 26.94
C THR A 575 -11.30 -6.61 25.45
N ASN A 576 -12.43 -6.96 24.86
CA ASN A 576 -12.76 -6.65 23.47
C ASN A 576 -14.28 -6.57 23.24
N ARG A 577 -14.66 -6.19 22.02
CA ARG A 577 -16.06 -6.05 21.58
C ARG A 577 -16.92 -7.30 21.83
N HIS A 578 -16.34 -8.50 21.74
CA HIS A 578 -17.05 -9.76 21.98
C HIS A 578 -17.24 -10.04 23.47
N THR A 579 -16.21 -9.85 24.30
CA THR A 579 -16.30 -10.01 25.76
C THR A 579 -17.27 -9.00 26.39
N LEU A 580 -17.40 -7.81 25.80
CA LEU A 580 -18.34 -6.77 26.20
C LEU A 580 -19.75 -6.97 25.61
N GLN A 581 -19.90 -7.93 24.70
CA GLN A 581 -21.13 -8.27 23.99
C GLN A 581 -21.76 -7.07 23.26
N LEU A 582 -20.93 -6.29 22.57
CA LEU A 582 -21.38 -5.08 21.88
C LEU A 582 -22.14 -5.43 20.60
N ASP A 583 -23.32 -4.85 20.43
CA ASP A 583 -24.15 -5.06 19.23
C ASP A 583 -24.40 -3.78 18.42
N GLY A 584 -23.96 -2.65 18.95
CA GLY A 584 -24.02 -1.32 18.33
C GLY A 584 -25.21 -0.48 18.76
N THR A 585 -26.15 -1.03 19.56
CA THR A 585 -27.30 -0.28 20.09
C THR A 585 -26.94 0.67 21.23
N GLU A 586 -25.75 0.51 21.81
CA GLU A 586 -25.26 1.27 22.95
C GLU A 586 -24.89 2.72 22.59
N THR A 587 -24.78 3.56 23.61
CA THR A 587 -24.13 4.88 23.52
C THR A 587 -22.91 4.95 24.43
N TYR A 588 -21.94 5.79 24.07
CA TYR A 588 -20.61 5.78 24.68
C TYR A 588 -20.16 7.16 25.14
N ASP A 589 -19.59 7.21 26.34
CA ASP A 589 -18.87 8.39 26.87
C ASP A 589 -17.40 8.03 27.15
N VAL A 590 -16.51 9.02 27.15
CA VAL A 590 -15.11 8.85 27.55
C VAL A 590 -14.75 9.84 28.65
N VAL A 591 -14.30 9.31 29.79
CA VAL A 591 -14.03 10.08 31.01
C VAL A 591 -12.58 9.91 31.45
N GLY A 592 -11.96 11.00 31.91
CA GLY A 592 -10.62 11.02 32.49
C GLY A 592 -9.72 12.11 31.91
N GLU A 593 -8.64 12.41 32.62
CA GLU A 593 -7.62 13.37 32.18
C GLU A 593 -6.70 12.74 31.13
N ARG A 594 -6.46 13.47 30.05
CA ARG A 594 -5.72 12.96 28.88
C ARG A 594 -4.25 13.33 29.01
N THR A 595 -3.45 12.37 29.44
CA THR A 595 -1.98 12.42 29.41
C THR A 595 -1.44 11.24 28.62
N PRO A 596 -0.16 11.25 28.18
CA PRO A 596 0.36 10.22 27.30
C PRO A 596 0.21 8.82 27.90
N ARG A 597 -0.47 7.92 27.16
CA ARG A 597 -0.71 6.52 27.56
C ARG A 597 -1.46 6.30 28.89
N CYS A 598 -2.17 7.31 29.39
CA CYS A 598 -2.91 7.19 30.64
C CYS A 598 -4.09 6.20 30.56
N GLY A 599 -4.63 5.84 31.72
CA GLY A 599 -5.91 5.15 31.81
C GLY A 599 -7.06 6.13 31.67
N LEU A 600 -8.01 5.84 30.80
CA LEU A 600 -9.33 6.50 30.73
C LEU A 600 -10.42 5.46 30.97
N THR A 601 -11.65 5.93 31.16
CA THR A 601 -12.84 5.08 31.26
C THR A 601 -13.72 5.29 30.03
N LEU A 602 -14.01 4.21 29.31
CA LEU A 602 -15.08 4.15 28.32
C LEU A 602 -16.36 3.72 29.02
N VAL A 603 -17.34 4.61 29.10
CA VAL A 603 -18.64 4.34 29.73
C VAL A 603 -19.60 3.88 28.64
N ILE A 604 -20.16 2.68 28.79
CA ILE A 604 -21.05 2.05 27.81
C ILE A 604 -22.46 2.02 28.40
N HIS A 605 -23.37 2.78 27.80
CA HIS A 605 -24.78 2.81 28.17
C HIS A 605 -25.58 1.88 27.28
N ARG A 606 -26.05 0.77 27.85
CA ARG A 606 -26.84 -0.24 27.13
C ARG A 606 -28.31 0.17 27.04
N LYS A 607 -28.99 -0.37 26.03
CA LYS A 607 -30.42 -0.13 25.79
C LYS A 607 -31.32 -0.59 26.95
N ASN A 608 -30.88 -1.58 27.73
CA ASN A 608 -31.59 -2.07 28.92
C ASN A 608 -31.44 -1.13 30.15
N GLY A 609 -30.72 -0.01 30.02
CA GLY A 609 -30.45 0.94 31.11
C GLY A 609 -29.20 0.64 31.94
N GLU A 610 -28.56 -0.51 31.71
CA GLU A 610 -27.29 -0.85 32.35
C GLU A 610 -26.17 0.06 31.86
N THR A 611 -25.28 0.46 32.76
CA THR A 611 -24.06 1.19 32.43
C THR A 611 -22.85 0.37 32.84
N VAL A 612 -21.90 0.19 31.91
CA VAL A 612 -20.65 -0.53 32.14
C VAL A 612 -19.48 0.42 31.96
N GLU A 613 -18.60 0.46 32.96
CA GLU A 613 -17.35 1.22 32.88
C GLU A 613 -16.20 0.30 32.49
N VAL A 614 -15.55 0.62 31.36
CA VAL A 614 -14.47 -0.18 30.80
C VAL A 614 -13.17 0.61 30.83
N PRO A 615 -12.11 0.12 31.52
CA PRO A 615 -10.82 0.78 31.48
C PRO A 615 -10.22 0.65 30.07
N VAL A 616 -9.73 1.77 29.54
CA VAL A 616 -9.03 1.85 28.26
C VAL A 616 -7.73 2.63 28.42
N THR A 617 -6.84 2.48 27.44
CA THR A 617 -5.58 3.24 27.37
C THR A 617 -5.76 4.38 26.37
N CYS A 618 -5.46 5.61 26.80
CA CYS A 618 -5.36 6.77 25.92
C CYS A 618 -4.18 6.56 24.96
N ARG A 619 -4.37 6.61 23.65
CA ARG A 619 -3.29 6.33 22.67
C ARG A 619 -2.66 7.53 21.97
N PRO A 620 -2.74 8.77 22.44
CA PRO A 620 -1.59 9.69 22.36
C PRO A 620 -0.42 9.11 23.16
N ASP A 621 0.70 8.87 22.48
CA ASP A 621 1.87 8.17 23.01
C ASP A 621 2.96 9.16 23.48
N THR A 622 2.85 10.44 23.13
CA THR A 622 3.79 11.52 23.54
C THR A 622 3.04 12.76 24.03
N ALA A 623 3.72 13.63 24.78
CA ALA A 623 3.16 14.90 25.23
C ALA A 623 2.75 15.81 24.04
N GLU A 624 3.57 15.81 22.99
CA GLU A 624 3.29 16.54 21.76
C GLU A 624 1.99 16.09 21.09
N GLU A 625 1.74 14.78 21.03
CA GLU A 625 0.50 14.24 20.47
C GLU A 625 -0.74 14.62 21.30
N VAL A 626 -0.60 14.71 22.62
CA VAL A 626 -1.67 15.24 23.49
C VAL A 626 -1.94 16.70 23.16
N LEU A 627 -0.90 17.53 23.03
CA LEU A 627 -1.06 18.94 22.66
C LEU A 627 -1.75 19.14 21.31
N VAL A 628 -1.38 18.34 20.31
CA VAL A 628 -2.01 18.35 18.98
C VAL A 628 -3.48 17.93 19.08
N TYR A 629 -3.78 16.87 19.83
CA TYR A 629 -5.15 16.41 20.04
C TYR A 629 -6.00 17.48 20.74
N GLU A 630 -5.51 18.06 21.85
CA GLU A 630 -6.26 19.06 22.62
C GLU A 630 -6.59 20.30 21.78
N ALA A 631 -5.66 20.73 20.93
CA ALA A 631 -5.90 21.83 19.99
C ALA A 631 -7.01 21.54 18.95
N GLY A 632 -7.41 20.28 18.76
CA GLY A 632 -8.40 19.86 17.76
C GLY A 632 -7.81 19.18 16.52
N GLY A 633 -6.49 19.02 16.48
CA GLY A 633 -5.74 18.46 15.35
C GLY A 633 -4.54 19.33 14.97
N VAL A 634 -3.78 18.86 13.97
CA VAL A 634 -2.52 19.51 13.52
C VAL A 634 -2.78 20.92 13.00
N LEU A 635 -3.85 21.12 12.22
CA LEU A 635 -4.16 22.42 11.61
C LEU A 635 -4.50 23.46 12.68
N GLN A 636 -5.37 23.10 13.62
CA GLN A 636 -5.75 23.98 14.72
C GLN A 636 -4.55 24.28 15.63
N ARG A 637 -3.72 23.28 15.91
CA ARG A 637 -2.47 23.48 16.67
C ARG A 637 -1.56 24.49 15.99
N PHE A 638 -1.34 24.33 14.69
CA PHE A 638 -0.53 25.28 13.92
C PHE A 638 -1.11 26.70 13.95
N ALA A 639 -2.43 26.86 13.83
CA ALA A 639 -3.06 28.18 13.92
C ALA A 639 -2.81 28.83 15.29
N GLN A 640 -2.86 28.06 16.38
CA GLN A 640 -2.51 28.55 17.72
C GLN A 640 -1.04 29.00 17.76
N ASP A 641 -0.09 28.16 17.32
CA ASP A 641 1.33 28.52 17.33
C ASP A 641 1.62 29.77 16.46
N PHE A 642 0.95 29.90 15.31
CA PHE A 642 1.09 31.06 14.43
C PHE A 642 0.57 32.35 15.09
N LEU A 643 -0.55 32.27 15.81
CA LEU A 643 -1.08 33.42 16.55
C LEU A 643 -0.20 33.79 17.74
N GLU A 644 0.29 32.80 18.50
CA GLU A 644 1.22 33.01 19.62
C GLU A 644 2.54 33.65 19.15
N GLY A 645 3.11 33.14 18.06
CA GLY A 645 4.37 33.64 17.51
C GLY A 645 4.30 35.02 16.84
N ASN A 646 3.12 35.49 16.47
CA ASN A 646 2.92 36.87 15.98
C ASN A 646 2.47 37.85 17.08
N ALA A 647 2.06 37.32 18.25
CA ALA A 647 1.74 38.12 19.42
C ALA A 647 2.98 38.41 20.29
N ALA A 648 4.00 37.56 20.20
CA ALA A 648 5.35 37.75 20.74
C ALA A 648 6.22 38.59 19.79
#